data_AF-A0A8T1EEG7-F1
#
_entry.id   AF-A0A8T1EEG7-F1
#
_cell.length_a   1.000
_cell.length_b   1.000
_cell.length_c   1.000
_cell.angle_alpha   90.00
_cell.angle_beta   90.00
_cell.angle_gamma   90.00
#
_symmetry.space_group_name_H-M   'P 1'
#
loop_
_entity.id
_entity.type
_entity.pdbx_description
1 polymer ?
#
loop_
_entity_poly.entity_id
_entity_poly.type
_entity_poly.pdbx_seq_one_letter_code
_entity_poly.pdbx_strand_id
1 'polypeptide(L)'
;MKVLNVAEKPSVAKEIASILSSGRSQRRAGFSKYNALFEFPYQIRGQQVQMVVTSVIGHIMELDFDASVRSWHSCDPVELFTAPVTKRIRSDETQKKIEKTLMKEAKHSQWLVLWLDCDREGENIAYEVKSICEKTNTRLRVFRARFSALIPRDIIHAVQNLSEPNEKLSLAVDARSEIDLRIGAAFTRFQTMRIQSRFPVLNQEKNVISYGPCQFPTLGFVVERFLKIQNFEREAFYYISGTHQQTDRPDAPITTFKWKRGHLFDRMACFCIYECLVESQTATIESVDKRPSWKRKPLPLTTVELQKRASRWLRISSEATMKAAESLYNKGLISYPRTETSKFKEGTDLMSLVRLHETHQQWGNYVTRKLLDGGKYEAPRHGNSDDQAHPPIHPTKSVDLNTLSDPNEKKVYEFVALHFLACCSRDAKGSQTSVVMRMLGESFTASGLMVEERNYLDIYKYEKWNASAIPVYQRGDVFRPSTVVMLSGETSPPPLLSEADLIAKMDSNGIGTDATIAEHIKTILKLLSYEHMGLELAKPVLRAAMENDCKAISLGQKALRQVVDSCMDQMKSIFLEVTRSANVLDQTFSEQFGHSRTTAAAPRRCEASCLELFQYIIEKIRVDYRKWQSRSTAETATKPITAYRFSAEAESTTPCSESGLTRPPVRRSQLAMCGERGNS
;
A
#
# COMPACT_ATOMS: atom_id res chain seq x y z
N MET A 1 39.30 -8.02 -27.60
CA MET A 1 37.85 -7.85 -27.91
C MET A 1 37.31 -6.74 -27.03
N LYS A 2 36.41 -5.88 -27.54
CA LYS A 2 35.74 -4.82 -26.77
C LYS A 2 34.31 -5.20 -26.45
N VAL A 3 33.89 -4.98 -25.20
CA VAL A 3 32.58 -5.33 -24.66
C VAL A 3 31.91 -4.07 -24.10
N LEU A 4 30.81 -3.65 -24.73
CA LEU A 4 29.96 -2.57 -24.21
C LEU A 4 29.10 -3.13 -23.08
N ASN A 5 29.10 -2.49 -21.93
CA ASN A 5 28.30 -2.85 -20.77
C ASN A 5 27.39 -1.65 -20.45
N VAL A 6 26.08 -1.85 -20.33
CA VAL A 6 25.12 -0.75 -20.11
C VAL A 6 24.24 -1.06 -18.89
N ALA A 7 24.33 -0.20 -17.88
CA ALA A 7 23.47 -0.24 -16.70
C ALA A 7 22.33 0.79 -16.76
N GLU A 8 21.32 0.64 -15.91
CA GLU A 8 20.13 1.49 -15.92
C GLU A 8 20.38 2.94 -15.45
N LYS A 9 21.33 3.12 -14.51
CA LYS A 9 21.60 4.39 -13.82
C LYS A 9 23.12 4.64 -13.70
N PRO A 10 23.61 5.90 -13.67
CA PRO A 10 25.04 6.20 -13.55
C PRO A 10 25.71 5.68 -12.27
N SER A 11 24.98 5.60 -11.17
CA SER A 11 25.41 4.99 -9.90
C SER A 11 25.75 3.50 -10.10
N VAL A 12 24.83 2.75 -10.71
CA VAL A 12 24.95 1.31 -10.96
C VAL A 12 26.15 1.02 -11.88
N ALA A 13 26.30 1.78 -12.97
CA ALA A 13 27.47 1.65 -13.87
C ALA A 13 28.80 1.89 -13.15
N LYS A 14 28.86 2.90 -12.27
CA LYS A 14 30.05 3.19 -11.47
C LYS A 14 30.38 2.05 -10.50
N GLU A 15 29.37 1.50 -9.81
CA GLU A 15 29.59 0.45 -8.82
C GLU A 15 29.99 -0.88 -9.48
N ILE A 16 29.36 -1.26 -10.59
CA ILE A 16 29.74 -2.44 -11.40
C ILE A 16 31.18 -2.30 -11.91
N ALA A 17 31.54 -1.13 -12.45
CA ALA A 17 32.91 -0.88 -12.90
C ALA A 17 33.92 -0.90 -11.74
N SER A 18 33.56 -0.34 -10.58
CA SER A 18 34.38 -0.35 -9.36
C SER A 18 34.65 -1.79 -8.90
N ILE A 19 33.60 -2.62 -8.80
CA ILE A 19 33.69 -4.03 -8.40
C ILE A 19 34.56 -4.83 -9.39
N LEU A 20 34.23 -4.79 -10.67
CA LEU A 20 34.89 -5.63 -11.68
C LEU A 20 36.35 -5.21 -11.95
N SER A 21 36.69 -3.92 -11.84
CA SER A 21 38.07 -3.44 -11.99
C SER A 21 38.90 -3.47 -10.69
N SER A 22 38.28 -3.77 -9.55
CA SER A 22 38.86 -3.54 -8.21
C SER A 22 39.29 -2.07 -8.02
N GLY A 23 38.45 -1.13 -8.45
CA GLY A 23 38.70 0.31 -8.39
C GLY A 23 39.67 0.88 -9.44
N ARG A 24 40.20 0.05 -10.36
CA ARG A 24 41.25 0.44 -11.33
C ARG A 24 40.71 0.92 -12.69
N SER A 25 39.40 1.12 -12.84
CA SER A 25 38.79 1.58 -14.09
C SER A 25 39.20 3.00 -14.47
N GLN A 26 39.56 3.22 -15.73
CA GLN A 26 39.79 4.56 -16.28
C GLN A 26 38.46 5.22 -16.65
N ARG A 27 38.21 6.43 -16.16
CA ARG A 27 36.97 7.18 -16.44
C ARG A 27 37.12 8.06 -17.69
N ARG A 28 36.22 7.91 -18.66
CA ARG A 28 36.10 8.74 -19.86
C ARG A 28 34.74 9.45 -19.90
N ALA A 29 34.68 10.65 -20.47
CA ALA A 29 33.43 11.38 -20.66
C ALA A 29 32.60 10.82 -21.83
N GLY A 30 31.29 10.70 -21.63
CA GLY A 30 30.32 10.45 -22.71
C GLY A 30 29.83 11.76 -23.33
N PHE A 31 28.88 11.69 -24.26
CA PHE A 31 28.22 12.91 -24.76
C PHE A 31 27.25 13.50 -23.72
N SER A 32 26.71 12.68 -22.81
CA SER A 32 25.96 13.14 -21.64
C SER A 32 26.93 13.42 -20.49
N LYS A 33 26.78 14.58 -19.83
CA LYS A 33 27.58 14.94 -18.65
C LYS A 33 27.33 14.05 -17.43
N TYR A 34 26.19 13.34 -17.40
CA TYR A 34 25.78 12.47 -16.31
C TYR A 34 26.25 11.02 -16.50
N ASN A 35 26.39 10.57 -17.75
CA ASN A 35 26.68 9.18 -18.12
C ASN A 35 28.14 9.06 -18.55
N ALA A 36 29.02 8.83 -17.58
CA ALA A 36 30.43 8.53 -17.84
C ALA A 36 30.60 7.12 -18.45
N LEU A 37 31.78 6.88 -19.00
CA LEU A 37 32.26 5.54 -19.36
C LEU A 37 33.42 5.16 -18.44
N PHE A 38 33.49 3.87 -18.11
CA PHE A 38 34.52 3.29 -17.26
C PHE A 38 35.17 2.12 -17.99
N GLU A 39 36.48 2.18 -18.19
CA GLU A 39 37.22 1.26 -19.05
C GLU A 39 38.29 0.50 -18.29
N PHE A 40 38.36 -0.82 -18.51
CA PHE A 40 39.33 -1.69 -17.86
C PHE A 40 39.46 -3.03 -18.60
N PRO A 41 40.65 -3.67 -18.56
CA PRO A 41 40.80 -5.05 -18.97
C PRO A 41 40.09 -5.99 -17.97
N TYR A 42 39.45 -7.04 -18.46
CA TYR A 42 38.79 -8.06 -17.65
C TYR A 42 38.82 -9.42 -18.37
N GLN A 43 38.46 -10.49 -17.67
CA GLN A 43 38.39 -11.85 -18.23
C GLN A 43 36.99 -12.46 -18.02
N ILE A 44 36.30 -12.77 -19.12
CA ILE A 44 34.97 -13.41 -19.11
C ILE A 44 35.14 -14.83 -19.65
N ARG A 45 34.84 -15.86 -18.85
CA ARG A 45 34.94 -17.28 -19.24
C ARG A 45 36.26 -17.62 -19.93
N GLY A 46 37.38 -17.15 -19.38
CA GLY A 46 38.73 -17.34 -19.93
C GLY A 46 39.15 -16.34 -21.02
N GLN A 47 38.22 -15.65 -21.69
CA GLN A 47 38.53 -14.72 -22.77
C GLN A 47 38.90 -13.33 -22.24
N GLN A 48 40.04 -12.79 -22.69
CA GLN A 48 40.50 -11.43 -22.37
C GLN A 48 39.70 -10.37 -23.15
N VAL A 49 39.15 -9.40 -22.42
CA VAL A 49 38.26 -8.35 -22.96
C VAL A 49 38.62 -6.97 -22.42
N GLN A 50 38.38 -5.94 -23.24
CA GLN A 50 38.31 -4.55 -22.78
C GLN A 50 36.84 -4.24 -22.48
N MET A 51 36.53 -4.07 -21.19
CA MET A 51 35.22 -3.64 -20.72
C MET A 51 35.09 -2.13 -20.94
N VAL A 52 33.94 -1.70 -21.46
CA VAL A 52 33.51 -0.30 -21.45
C VAL A 52 32.13 -0.23 -20.82
N VAL A 53 32.07 0.19 -19.56
CA VAL A 53 30.84 0.27 -18.76
C VAL A 53 30.27 1.69 -18.82
N THR A 54 29.01 1.83 -19.19
CA THR A 54 28.26 3.09 -19.17
C THR A 54 26.82 2.86 -18.73
N SER A 55 25.95 3.88 -18.85
CA SER A 55 24.58 3.83 -18.36
C SER A 55 23.59 4.61 -19.20
N VAL A 56 22.31 4.26 -19.08
CA VAL A 56 21.17 5.13 -19.40
C VAL A 56 20.72 5.91 -18.15
N ILE A 57 19.52 6.49 -18.16
CA ILE A 57 18.87 7.09 -16.98
C ILE A 57 17.41 6.63 -16.99
N GLY A 58 17.18 5.36 -16.61
CA GLY A 58 15.90 4.70 -16.86
C GLY A 58 15.56 4.62 -18.36
N HIS A 59 14.27 4.65 -18.71
CA HIS A 59 13.80 4.64 -20.09
C HIS A 59 14.41 5.77 -20.94
N ILE A 60 15.00 5.37 -22.06
CA ILE A 60 15.54 6.24 -23.11
C ILE A 60 14.50 6.48 -24.21
N MET A 61 13.51 5.58 -24.35
CA MET A 61 12.38 5.74 -25.24
C MET A 61 11.09 6.18 -24.52
N GLU A 62 10.15 6.69 -25.33
CA GLU A 62 8.76 6.95 -24.97
C GLU A 62 7.86 6.27 -26.02
N LEU A 63 6.75 5.69 -25.57
CA LEU A 63 5.65 5.28 -26.44
C LEU A 63 4.61 6.40 -26.44
N ASP A 64 4.23 6.87 -27.61
CA ASP A 64 3.20 7.90 -27.78
C ASP A 64 2.62 7.83 -29.19
N PHE A 65 1.49 8.49 -29.42
CA PHE A 65 0.82 8.56 -30.70
C PHE A 65 1.66 9.27 -31.78
N ASP A 66 1.36 8.94 -33.03
CA ASP A 66 1.90 9.67 -34.17
C ASP A 66 1.45 11.14 -34.20
N ALA A 67 2.24 11.98 -34.87
CA ALA A 67 2.09 13.43 -34.84
C ALA A 67 0.71 13.93 -35.34
N SER A 68 0.04 13.16 -36.19
CA SER A 68 -1.31 13.43 -36.69
C SER A 68 -2.39 13.43 -35.60
N VAL A 69 -2.26 12.59 -34.57
CA VAL A 69 -3.31 12.39 -33.53
C VAL A 69 -2.82 12.71 -32.11
N ARG A 70 -1.57 13.19 -31.97
CA ARG A 70 -0.99 13.67 -30.71
C ARG A 70 -1.68 14.91 -30.14
N SER A 71 -2.14 15.83 -30.99
CA SER A 71 -2.84 17.03 -30.52
C SER A 71 -4.23 16.66 -29.99
N TRP A 72 -4.65 17.30 -28.90
CA TRP A 72 -5.93 17.00 -28.25
C TRP A 72 -7.14 17.24 -29.14
N HIS A 73 -7.01 18.13 -30.13
CA HIS A 73 -8.07 18.55 -31.05
C HIS A 73 -7.85 18.05 -32.49
N SER A 74 -6.90 17.15 -32.75
CA SER A 74 -6.61 16.68 -34.12
C SER A 74 -7.29 15.37 -34.52
N CYS A 75 -8.01 14.72 -33.60
CA CYS A 75 -8.85 13.54 -33.85
C CYS A 75 -9.97 13.48 -32.81
N ASP A 76 -11.02 12.69 -33.05
CA ASP A 76 -11.95 12.29 -31.99
C ASP A 76 -11.22 11.38 -30.98
N PRO A 77 -11.44 11.51 -29.66
CA PRO A 77 -10.84 10.62 -28.67
C PRO A 77 -11.12 9.11 -28.91
N VAL A 78 -12.20 8.74 -29.59
CA VAL A 78 -12.50 7.34 -29.95
C VAL A 78 -11.51 6.74 -30.97
N GLU A 79 -10.85 7.58 -31.77
CA GLU A 79 -9.86 7.12 -32.75
C GLU A 79 -8.58 6.59 -32.07
N LEU A 80 -8.30 7.05 -30.85
CA LEU A 80 -7.09 6.70 -30.09
C LEU A 80 -7.02 5.22 -29.68
N PHE A 81 -8.15 4.51 -29.66
CA PHE A 81 -8.18 3.06 -29.45
C PHE A 81 -7.51 2.29 -30.59
N THR A 82 -7.56 2.81 -31.82
CA THR A 82 -7.00 2.17 -33.03
C THR A 82 -5.86 2.95 -33.70
N ALA A 83 -5.60 4.18 -33.25
CA ALA A 83 -4.54 5.04 -33.78
C ALA A 83 -3.14 4.39 -33.73
N PRO A 84 -2.24 4.68 -34.68
CA PRO A 84 -0.86 4.21 -34.60
C PRO A 84 -0.11 4.86 -33.42
N VAL A 85 0.69 4.04 -32.75
CA VAL A 85 1.60 4.45 -31.67
C VAL A 85 3.02 4.08 -32.08
N THR A 86 3.98 4.95 -31.77
CA THR A 86 5.39 4.75 -32.13
C THR A 86 6.30 4.92 -30.92
N LYS A 87 7.11 3.88 -30.65
CA LYS A 87 8.16 3.94 -29.62
C LYS A 87 9.39 4.64 -30.21
N ARG A 88 9.79 5.75 -29.60
CA ARG A 88 10.85 6.63 -30.11
C ARG A 88 11.77 7.10 -28.99
N ILE A 89 12.97 7.55 -29.33
CA ILE A 89 13.87 8.21 -28.38
C ILE A 89 13.20 9.48 -27.85
N ARG A 90 13.23 9.65 -26.53
CA ARG A 90 12.69 10.83 -25.85
C ARG A 90 13.33 12.10 -26.41
N SER A 91 12.51 13.15 -26.56
CA SER A 91 12.93 14.35 -27.27
C SER A 91 14.00 15.19 -26.54
N ASP A 92 14.23 14.93 -25.24
CA ASP A 92 15.16 15.69 -24.41
C ASP A 92 16.64 15.51 -24.82
N GLU A 93 17.43 16.54 -24.56
CA GLU A 93 18.82 16.61 -25.00
C GLU A 93 19.72 15.57 -24.30
N THR A 94 19.35 15.12 -23.10
CA THR A 94 20.15 14.15 -22.34
C THR A 94 20.00 12.77 -22.94
N GLN A 95 18.78 12.32 -23.24
CA GLN A 95 18.53 11.01 -23.86
C GLN A 95 19.13 10.92 -25.26
N LYS A 96 19.05 11.98 -26.08
CA LYS A 96 19.75 12.05 -27.38
C LYS A 96 21.29 11.96 -27.24
N LYS A 97 21.87 12.56 -26.21
CA LYS A 97 23.30 12.43 -25.89
C LYS A 97 23.66 11.01 -25.42
N ILE A 98 22.78 10.34 -24.69
CA ILE A 98 22.95 8.94 -24.31
C ILE A 98 22.89 8.04 -25.55
N GLU A 99 21.88 8.19 -26.43
CA GLU A 99 21.77 7.45 -27.70
C GLU A 99 23.06 7.57 -28.53
N LYS A 100 23.54 8.80 -28.74
CA LYS A 100 24.78 9.06 -29.46
C LYS A 100 26.01 8.38 -28.83
N THR A 101 26.02 8.23 -27.50
CA THR A 101 27.07 7.49 -26.78
C THR A 101 26.95 5.99 -27.02
N LEU A 102 25.75 5.42 -26.88
CA LEU A 102 25.47 4.00 -27.12
C LEU A 102 25.82 3.58 -28.56
N MET A 103 25.38 4.34 -29.57
CA MET A 103 25.70 4.09 -30.98
C MET A 103 27.21 4.12 -31.25
N LYS A 104 27.91 5.15 -30.74
CA LYS A 104 29.37 5.28 -30.91
C LYS A 104 30.13 4.08 -30.35
N GLU A 105 29.78 3.61 -29.15
CA GLU A 105 30.49 2.51 -28.50
C GLU A 105 30.06 1.13 -29.03
N ALA A 106 28.81 0.99 -29.48
CA ALA A 106 28.30 -0.20 -30.17
C ALA A 106 29.04 -0.48 -31.48
N LYS A 107 29.37 0.56 -32.26
CA LYS A 107 30.10 0.46 -33.53
C LYS A 107 31.44 -0.29 -33.44
N HIS A 108 32.10 -0.22 -32.29
CA HIS A 108 33.44 -0.79 -32.08
C HIS A 108 33.46 -1.97 -31.10
N SER A 109 32.30 -2.34 -30.55
CA SER A 109 32.16 -3.47 -29.62
C SER A 109 31.77 -4.74 -30.36
N GLN A 110 32.18 -5.90 -29.84
CA GLN A 110 31.77 -7.20 -30.38
C GLN A 110 30.59 -7.75 -29.58
N TRP A 111 30.57 -7.50 -28.27
CA TRP A 111 29.49 -7.92 -27.37
C TRP A 111 28.84 -6.69 -26.71
N LEU A 112 27.56 -6.82 -26.40
CA LEU A 112 26.76 -5.93 -25.55
C LEU A 112 26.31 -6.73 -24.32
N VAL A 113 26.61 -6.26 -23.12
CA VAL A 113 26.16 -6.86 -21.86
C VAL A 113 25.22 -5.88 -21.14
N LEU A 114 23.99 -6.34 -20.89
CA LEU A 114 22.91 -5.58 -20.30
C LEU A 114 22.93 -5.80 -18.78
N TRP A 115 23.17 -4.71 -18.04
CA TRP A 115 23.32 -4.61 -16.59
C TRP A 115 22.23 -3.75 -15.94
N LEU A 116 21.01 -3.81 -16.49
CA LEU A 116 19.86 -3.10 -15.97
C LEU A 116 19.28 -3.84 -14.76
N ASP A 117 18.41 -3.21 -13.97
CA ASP A 117 17.82 -3.92 -12.82
C ASP A 117 17.00 -5.13 -13.32
N CYS A 118 16.85 -6.18 -12.51
CA CYS A 118 16.39 -7.50 -13.00
C CYS A 118 14.88 -7.74 -12.87
N ASP A 119 14.09 -6.67 -12.96
CA ASP A 119 12.63 -6.68 -13.05
C ASP A 119 12.15 -6.58 -14.51
N ARG A 120 10.83 -6.38 -14.70
CA ARG A 120 10.21 -6.25 -16.04
C ARG A 120 10.61 -4.94 -16.72
N GLU A 121 10.61 -3.83 -16.00
CA GLU A 121 10.95 -2.50 -16.53
C GLU A 121 12.43 -2.44 -16.96
N GLY A 122 13.34 -2.93 -16.12
CA GLY A 122 14.76 -3.07 -16.46
C GLY A 122 15.00 -3.99 -17.66
N GLU A 123 14.18 -5.02 -17.88
CA GLU A 123 14.22 -5.82 -19.11
C GLU A 123 13.70 -5.05 -20.34
N ASN A 124 12.64 -4.25 -20.21
CA ASN A 124 12.14 -3.40 -21.30
C ASN A 124 13.20 -2.36 -21.75
N ILE A 125 13.82 -1.67 -20.79
CA ILE A 125 14.93 -0.73 -21.05
C ILE A 125 16.13 -1.49 -21.66
N ALA A 126 16.33 -2.77 -21.32
CA ALA A 126 17.38 -3.60 -21.93
C ALA A 126 17.13 -3.81 -23.44
N TYR A 127 15.87 -3.99 -23.86
CA TYR A 127 15.47 -4.03 -25.27
C TYR A 127 15.55 -2.66 -25.95
N GLU A 128 15.25 -1.55 -25.26
CA GLU A 128 15.52 -0.19 -25.77
C GLU A 128 17.01 -0.01 -26.11
N VAL A 129 17.91 -0.33 -25.17
CA VAL A 129 19.36 -0.27 -25.37
C VAL A 129 19.82 -1.18 -26.50
N LYS A 130 19.35 -2.44 -26.52
CA LYS A 130 19.63 -3.41 -27.59
C LYS A 130 19.31 -2.84 -28.97
N SER A 131 18.09 -2.32 -29.15
CA SER A 131 17.64 -1.76 -30.43
C SER A 131 18.48 -0.57 -30.89
N ILE A 132 18.91 0.31 -29.98
CA ILE A 132 19.78 1.46 -30.29
C ILE A 132 21.17 1.00 -30.75
N CYS A 133 21.75 0.02 -30.08
CA CYS A 133 23.06 -0.50 -30.42
C CYS A 133 23.04 -1.28 -31.76
N GLU A 134 22.01 -2.09 -32.00
CA GLU A 134 21.86 -2.89 -33.22
C GLU A 134 21.68 -2.04 -34.49
N LYS A 135 21.05 -0.85 -34.41
CA LYS A 135 21.03 0.14 -35.51
C LYS A 135 22.42 0.48 -36.07
N THR A 136 23.46 0.39 -35.23
CA THR A 136 24.85 0.73 -35.62
C THR A 136 25.72 -0.50 -35.87
N ASN A 137 25.39 -1.64 -35.25
CA ASN A 137 26.15 -2.87 -35.38
C ASN A 137 25.24 -4.10 -35.19
N THR A 138 24.71 -4.61 -36.30
CA THR A 138 23.84 -5.81 -36.35
C THR A 138 24.57 -7.12 -36.03
N ARG A 139 25.90 -7.10 -35.86
CA ARG A 139 26.72 -8.27 -35.51
C ARG A 139 27.03 -8.35 -34.00
N LEU A 140 26.44 -7.48 -33.18
CA LEU A 140 26.62 -7.52 -31.73
C LEU A 140 26.07 -8.82 -31.15
N ARG A 141 26.88 -9.50 -30.35
CA ARG A 141 26.40 -10.58 -29.47
C ARG A 141 25.84 -9.96 -28.19
N VAL A 142 24.55 -10.09 -27.98
CA VAL A 142 23.84 -9.46 -26.85
C VAL A 142 23.69 -10.46 -25.70
N PHE A 143 24.02 -10.02 -24.50
CA PHE A 143 23.98 -10.80 -23.27
C PHE A 143 23.29 -10.03 -22.15
N ARG A 144 22.74 -10.75 -21.19
CA ARG A 144 22.08 -10.24 -20.00
C ARG A 144 22.78 -10.74 -18.75
N ALA A 145 23.28 -9.81 -17.94
CA ALA A 145 23.74 -10.09 -16.58
C ALA A 145 22.53 -10.12 -15.63
N ARG A 146 22.45 -11.13 -14.77
CA ARG A 146 21.39 -11.30 -13.77
C ARG A 146 21.97 -11.19 -12.37
N PHE A 147 21.44 -10.28 -11.56
CA PHE A 147 21.92 -9.96 -10.21
C PHE A 147 20.76 -9.44 -9.34
N SER A 148 20.91 -9.54 -8.03
CA SER A 148 19.95 -9.10 -7.01
C SER A 148 20.56 -8.11 -6.00
N ALA A 149 21.89 -7.89 -6.02
CA ALA A 149 22.56 -6.93 -5.16
C ALA A 149 23.84 -6.38 -5.80
N LEU A 150 24.15 -5.11 -5.56
CA LEU A 150 25.41 -4.47 -5.98
C LEU A 150 26.56 -4.81 -5.01
N ILE A 151 26.95 -6.09 -5.00
CA ILE A 151 28.02 -6.63 -4.16
C ILE A 151 28.99 -7.51 -4.96
N PRO A 152 30.28 -7.63 -4.57
CA PRO A 152 31.29 -8.35 -5.35
C PRO A 152 30.90 -9.78 -5.72
N ARG A 153 30.38 -10.56 -4.76
CA ARG A 153 29.93 -11.94 -4.98
C ARG A 153 28.93 -12.06 -6.14
N ASP A 154 27.93 -11.19 -6.15
CA ASP A 154 26.78 -11.29 -7.05
C ASP A 154 27.11 -10.76 -8.45
N ILE A 155 27.84 -9.63 -8.52
CA ILE A 155 28.29 -9.05 -9.79
C ILE A 155 29.36 -9.91 -10.49
N ILE A 156 30.29 -10.53 -9.74
CA ILE A 156 31.26 -11.49 -10.29
C ILE A 156 30.54 -12.77 -10.76
N HIS A 157 29.55 -13.26 -10.00
CA HIS A 157 28.72 -14.38 -10.45
C HIS A 157 27.95 -14.05 -11.74
N ALA A 158 27.35 -12.87 -11.83
CA ALA A 158 26.57 -12.41 -12.98
C ALA A 158 27.41 -12.31 -14.27
N VAL A 159 28.63 -11.76 -14.21
CA VAL A 159 29.48 -11.61 -15.41
C VAL A 159 30.04 -12.94 -15.92
N GLN A 160 30.19 -13.96 -15.05
CA GLN A 160 30.58 -15.30 -15.50
C GLN A 160 29.37 -16.12 -15.97
N ASN A 161 28.16 -15.84 -15.47
CA ASN A 161 26.91 -16.55 -15.79
C ASN A 161 25.96 -15.72 -16.67
N LEU A 162 26.50 -15.03 -17.67
CA LEU A 162 25.71 -14.31 -18.68
C LEU A 162 24.70 -15.23 -19.37
N SER A 163 23.48 -14.70 -19.52
CA SER A 163 22.30 -15.30 -20.18
C SER A 163 21.86 -14.45 -21.39
N GLU A 164 20.76 -14.83 -22.03
CA GLU A 164 20.08 -13.99 -23.03
C GLU A 164 19.04 -13.07 -22.37
N PRO A 165 18.74 -11.89 -22.95
CA PRO A 165 17.64 -11.05 -22.50
C PRO A 165 16.28 -11.66 -22.87
N ASN A 166 15.28 -11.52 -22.01
CA ASN A 166 13.97 -12.16 -22.15
C ASN A 166 12.92 -11.21 -22.76
N GLU A 167 12.66 -11.37 -24.06
CA GLU A 167 11.73 -10.51 -24.82
C GLU A 167 10.31 -10.52 -24.24
N LYS A 168 9.86 -11.63 -23.66
CA LYS A 168 8.52 -11.78 -23.10
C LYS A 168 8.25 -10.80 -21.95
N LEU A 169 9.27 -10.50 -21.14
CA LEU A 169 9.16 -9.49 -20.07
C LEU A 169 9.07 -8.07 -20.66
N SER A 170 9.87 -7.76 -21.69
CA SER A 170 9.81 -6.48 -22.40
C SER A 170 8.44 -6.26 -23.03
N LEU A 171 7.91 -7.27 -23.74
CA LEU A 171 6.62 -7.20 -24.41
C LEU A 171 5.45 -7.04 -23.42
N ALA A 172 5.54 -7.58 -22.20
CA ALA A 172 4.55 -7.35 -21.16
C ALA A 172 4.50 -5.88 -20.71
N VAL A 173 5.66 -5.22 -20.58
CA VAL A 173 5.75 -3.78 -20.30
C VAL A 173 5.24 -2.95 -21.48
N ASP A 174 5.65 -3.27 -22.71
CA ASP A 174 5.18 -2.55 -23.91
C ASP A 174 3.65 -2.66 -24.06
N ALA A 175 3.06 -3.84 -23.80
CA ALA A 175 1.61 -4.04 -23.78
C ALA A 175 0.93 -3.17 -22.70
N ARG A 176 1.46 -3.18 -21.46
CA ARG A 176 0.95 -2.34 -20.36
C ARG A 176 1.01 -0.86 -20.72
N SER A 177 2.15 -0.39 -21.25
CA SER A 177 2.34 0.99 -21.68
C SER A 177 1.38 1.40 -22.80
N GLU A 178 1.13 0.53 -23.79
CA GLU A 178 0.19 0.82 -24.88
C GLU A 178 -1.27 0.88 -24.38
N ILE A 179 -1.67 -0.05 -23.51
CA ILE A 179 -2.99 -0.08 -22.87
C ILE A 179 -3.21 1.19 -22.02
N ASP A 180 -2.25 1.52 -21.15
CA ASP A 180 -2.32 2.68 -20.26
C ASP A 180 -2.37 4.00 -21.06
N LEU A 181 -1.56 4.12 -22.12
CA LEU A 181 -1.56 5.28 -23.03
C LEU A 181 -2.91 5.44 -23.75
N ARG A 182 -3.44 4.39 -24.39
CA ARG A 182 -4.65 4.45 -25.21
C ARG A 182 -5.88 4.78 -24.37
N ILE A 183 -6.11 4.00 -23.30
CA ILE A 183 -7.23 4.22 -22.39
C ILE A 183 -7.10 5.57 -21.68
N GLY A 184 -5.90 5.86 -21.15
CA GLY A 184 -5.64 7.11 -20.45
C GLY A 184 -5.91 8.33 -21.32
N ALA A 185 -5.41 8.35 -22.55
CA ALA A 185 -5.60 9.47 -23.47
C ALA A 185 -7.07 9.62 -23.93
N ALA A 186 -7.74 8.53 -24.34
CA ALA A 186 -9.12 8.58 -24.83
C ALA A 186 -10.09 9.15 -23.78
N PHE A 187 -10.11 8.53 -22.58
CA PHE A 187 -10.99 8.98 -21.49
C PHE A 187 -10.60 10.36 -20.96
N THR A 188 -9.30 10.66 -20.80
CA THR A 188 -8.84 11.97 -20.31
C THR A 188 -9.21 13.11 -21.26
N ARG A 189 -8.97 12.97 -22.57
CA ARG A 189 -9.31 14.01 -23.56
C ARG A 189 -10.82 14.24 -23.57
N PHE A 190 -11.61 13.17 -23.71
CA PHE A 190 -13.07 13.23 -23.72
C PHE A 190 -13.64 13.99 -22.51
N GLN A 191 -13.33 13.52 -21.30
CA GLN A 191 -13.94 14.10 -20.10
C GLN A 191 -13.43 15.52 -19.81
N THR A 192 -12.14 15.80 -20.06
CA THR A 192 -11.57 17.14 -19.88
C THR A 192 -12.18 18.14 -20.87
N MET A 193 -12.22 17.82 -22.16
CA MET A 193 -12.77 18.71 -23.19
C MET A 193 -14.27 18.96 -22.95
N ARG A 194 -15.05 17.91 -22.63
CA ARG A 194 -16.48 18.05 -22.32
C ARG A 194 -16.69 18.97 -21.10
N ILE A 195 -16.06 18.66 -19.97
CA ILE A 195 -16.29 19.39 -18.72
C ILE A 195 -15.79 20.84 -18.83
N GLN A 196 -14.62 21.10 -19.44
CA GLN A 196 -14.12 22.47 -19.64
C GLN A 196 -15.01 23.30 -20.57
N SER A 197 -15.68 22.67 -21.56
CA SER A 197 -16.66 23.36 -22.41
C SER A 197 -17.96 23.69 -21.69
N ARG A 198 -18.41 22.82 -20.78
CA ARG A 198 -19.70 22.92 -20.07
C ARG A 198 -19.65 23.67 -18.74
N PHE A 199 -18.49 23.76 -18.12
CA PHE A 199 -18.26 24.38 -16.80
C PHE A 199 -17.05 25.34 -16.87
N PRO A 200 -17.22 26.58 -17.37
CA PRO A 200 -16.11 27.52 -17.58
C PRO A 200 -15.29 27.84 -16.32
N VAL A 201 -15.90 27.72 -15.13
CA VAL A 201 -15.20 27.85 -13.83
C VAL A 201 -14.03 26.86 -13.71
N LEU A 202 -14.21 25.62 -14.20
CA LEU A 202 -13.17 24.58 -14.19
C LEU A 202 -12.12 24.77 -15.30
N ASN A 203 -12.42 25.59 -16.31
CA ASN A 203 -11.49 25.95 -17.38
C ASN A 203 -10.48 27.02 -16.94
N GLN A 204 -10.87 27.91 -16.01
CA GLN A 204 -9.98 28.97 -15.48
C GLN A 204 -8.72 28.42 -14.83
N GLU A 205 -8.79 27.25 -14.19
CA GLU A 205 -7.63 26.59 -13.57
C GLU A 205 -6.78 25.77 -14.56
N LYS A 206 -7.21 25.63 -15.83
CA LYS A 206 -6.65 24.70 -16.84
C LYS A 206 -6.45 23.26 -16.35
N ASN A 207 -7.20 22.84 -15.33
CA ASN A 207 -6.99 21.57 -14.66
C ASN A 207 -7.39 20.40 -15.58
N VAL A 208 -6.43 19.51 -15.85
CA VAL A 208 -6.66 18.28 -16.61
C VAL A 208 -7.41 17.28 -15.75
N ILE A 209 -8.52 16.79 -16.27
CA ILE A 209 -9.37 15.81 -15.60
C ILE A 209 -8.90 14.44 -16.09
N SER A 210 -7.91 13.85 -15.42
CA SER A 210 -7.27 12.58 -15.84
C SER A 210 -8.15 11.34 -15.61
N TYR A 211 -8.05 10.35 -16.50
CA TYR A 211 -8.49 8.98 -16.27
C TYR A 211 -7.28 8.06 -16.42
N GLY A 212 -7.19 7.01 -15.60
CA GLY A 212 -6.18 5.97 -15.70
C GLY A 212 -6.77 4.64 -15.24
N PRO A 213 -6.53 3.53 -15.97
CA PRO A 213 -7.18 2.25 -15.69
C PRO A 213 -6.80 1.64 -14.33
N CYS A 214 -5.67 2.04 -13.73
CA CYS A 214 -5.30 1.68 -12.34
C CYS A 214 -5.63 2.80 -11.33
N GLN A 215 -5.50 4.07 -11.73
CA GLN A 215 -5.88 5.24 -10.91
C GLN A 215 -7.34 5.17 -10.46
N PHE A 216 -8.23 4.78 -11.36
CA PHE A 216 -9.67 4.91 -11.16
C PHE A 216 -10.25 3.85 -10.19
N PRO A 217 -9.91 2.55 -10.27
CA PRO A 217 -10.26 1.58 -9.23
C PRO A 217 -9.60 1.84 -7.87
N THR A 218 -8.39 2.41 -7.85
CA THR A 218 -7.69 2.79 -6.61
C THR A 218 -8.48 3.86 -5.84
N LEU A 219 -8.96 4.89 -6.55
CA LEU A 219 -9.91 5.86 -6.03
C LEU A 219 -11.23 5.19 -5.59
N GLY A 220 -11.68 4.18 -6.35
CA GLY A 220 -12.78 3.26 -6.01
C GLY A 220 -12.84 2.90 -4.55
N PHE A 221 -11.78 2.28 -4.03
CA PHE A 221 -11.70 1.84 -2.64
C PHE A 221 -11.81 2.97 -1.60
N VAL A 222 -11.32 4.17 -1.92
CA VAL A 222 -11.37 5.33 -1.03
C VAL A 222 -12.78 5.89 -0.93
N VAL A 223 -13.48 6.01 -2.06
CA VAL A 223 -14.87 6.50 -2.09
C VAL A 223 -15.83 5.46 -1.50
N GLU A 224 -15.65 4.17 -1.82
CA GLU A 224 -16.39 3.08 -1.20
C GLU A 224 -16.27 3.10 0.34
N ARG A 225 -15.07 3.35 0.89
CA ARG A 225 -14.89 3.52 2.34
C ARG A 225 -15.57 4.79 2.85
N PHE A 226 -15.47 5.90 2.13
CA PHE A 226 -16.10 7.16 2.54
C PHE A 226 -17.63 7.04 2.63
N LEU A 227 -18.27 6.47 1.59
CA LEU A 227 -19.72 6.23 1.58
C LEU A 227 -20.15 5.26 2.68
N LYS A 228 -19.37 4.20 2.94
CA LYS A 228 -19.59 3.29 4.09
C LYS A 228 -19.46 3.94 5.47
N ILE A 229 -18.88 5.14 5.57
CA ILE A 229 -18.81 5.92 6.82
C ILE A 229 -19.97 6.90 6.90
N GLN A 230 -20.35 7.54 5.79
CA GLN A 230 -21.49 8.48 5.76
C GLN A 230 -22.81 7.76 5.97
N ASN A 231 -23.01 6.60 5.33
CA ASN A 231 -24.23 5.82 5.40
C ASN A 231 -24.23 4.82 6.58
N PHE A 232 -23.38 5.03 7.59
CA PHE A 232 -23.30 4.16 8.75
C PHE A 232 -24.30 4.63 9.82
N GLU A 233 -25.40 3.90 9.94
CA GLU A 233 -26.33 4.08 11.06
C GLU A 233 -25.73 3.47 12.33
N ARG A 234 -25.72 4.26 13.40
CA ARG A 234 -25.19 3.86 14.71
C ARG A 234 -26.28 3.17 15.51
N GLU A 235 -25.96 2.01 16.07
CA GLU A 235 -26.86 1.22 16.88
C GLU A 235 -26.33 1.16 18.31
N ALA A 236 -27.21 1.47 19.28
CA ALA A 236 -26.90 1.31 20.69
C ALA A 236 -26.91 -0.17 21.07
N PHE A 237 -25.93 -0.59 21.87
CA PHE A 237 -25.86 -1.95 22.40
C PHE A 237 -25.55 -1.94 23.90
N TYR A 238 -25.87 -3.03 24.58
CA TYR A 238 -25.75 -3.19 26.01
C TYR A 238 -25.00 -4.49 26.32
N TYR A 239 -24.11 -4.46 27.30
CA TYR A 239 -23.34 -5.61 27.72
C TYR A 239 -23.09 -5.60 29.21
N ILE A 240 -22.88 -6.79 29.77
CA ILE A 240 -22.64 -6.97 31.20
C ILE A 240 -21.14 -7.14 31.42
N SER A 241 -20.59 -6.50 32.44
CA SER A 241 -19.19 -6.66 32.84
C SER A 241 -19.11 -7.01 34.32
N GLY A 242 -18.46 -8.13 34.63
CA GLY A 242 -18.13 -8.52 36.00
C GLY A 242 -16.70 -8.12 36.34
N THR A 243 -16.43 -7.73 37.58
CA THR A 243 -15.06 -7.62 38.10
C THR A 243 -14.89 -8.41 39.38
N HIS A 244 -13.67 -8.87 39.64
CA HIS A 244 -13.31 -9.54 40.90
C HIS A 244 -11.90 -9.15 41.33
N GLN A 245 -11.77 -8.79 42.60
CA GLN A 245 -10.53 -8.49 43.31
C GLN A 245 -10.38 -9.53 44.42
N GLN A 246 -9.33 -10.36 44.37
CA GLN A 246 -9.21 -11.56 45.22
C GLN A 246 -8.90 -11.26 46.69
N THR A 247 -8.57 -10.02 47.03
CA THR A 247 -8.34 -9.55 48.42
C THR A 247 -8.77 -8.09 48.54
N ASP A 248 -9.25 -7.68 49.71
CA ASP A 248 -9.74 -6.31 49.99
C ASP A 248 -8.63 -5.23 50.06
N ARG A 249 -7.42 -5.52 49.62
CA ARG A 249 -6.32 -4.54 49.61
C ARG A 249 -6.52 -3.55 48.45
N PRO A 250 -6.41 -2.23 48.67
CA PRO A 250 -6.63 -1.23 47.62
C PRO A 250 -5.71 -1.37 46.39
N ASP A 251 -4.55 -2.01 46.53
CA ASP A 251 -3.55 -2.27 45.49
C ASP A 251 -3.71 -3.64 44.80
N ALA A 252 -4.63 -4.49 45.25
CA ALA A 252 -4.81 -5.82 44.67
C ALA A 252 -5.35 -5.77 43.22
N PRO A 253 -4.81 -6.59 42.30
CA PRO A 253 -5.19 -6.53 40.89
C PRO A 253 -6.64 -6.96 40.63
N ILE A 254 -7.40 -6.08 39.96
CA ILE A 254 -8.79 -6.32 39.57
C ILE A 254 -8.83 -7.13 38.27
N THR A 255 -9.53 -8.25 38.29
CA THR A 255 -9.81 -9.07 37.10
C THR A 255 -11.12 -8.59 36.46
N THR A 256 -11.10 -8.20 35.19
CA THR A 256 -12.33 -7.91 34.43
C THR A 256 -12.77 -9.14 33.64
N PHE A 257 -13.97 -9.62 33.90
CA PHE A 257 -14.60 -10.75 33.23
C PHE A 257 -15.61 -10.25 32.18
N LYS A 258 -15.31 -10.50 30.90
CA LYS A 258 -16.13 -10.08 29.76
C LYS A 258 -17.24 -11.08 29.50
N TRP A 259 -18.47 -10.63 29.34
CA TRP A 259 -19.62 -11.49 29.07
C TRP A 259 -19.47 -12.28 27.75
N LYS A 260 -19.70 -13.59 27.81
CA LYS A 260 -19.45 -14.52 26.70
C LYS A 260 -20.46 -14.34 25.54
N ARG A 261 -21.63 -13.75 25.80
CA ARG A 261 -22.58 -13.34 24.75
C ARG A 261 -22.12 -12.10 23.97
N GLY A 262 -21.09 -11.38 24.45
CA GLY A 262 -20.67 -10.12 23.86
C GLY A 262 -21.58 -8.98 24.29
N HIS A 263 -22.61 -8.68 23.50
CA HIS A 263 -23.57 -7.60 23.71
C HIS A 263 -24.94 -7.94 23.11
N LEU A 264 -25.98 -7.21 23.53
CA LEU A 264 -27.33 -7.25 22.99
C LEU A 264 -27.75 -5.84 22.53
N PHE A 265 -28.50 -5.74 21.44
CA PHE A 265 -29.07 -4.48 20.97
C PHE A 265 -30.37 -4.09 21.70
N ASP A 266 -31.07 -5.07 22.28
CA ASP A 266 -32.24 -4.82 23.13
C ASP A 266 -31.83 -4.51 24.57
N ARG A 267 -32.21 -3.31 25.05
CA ARG A 267 -31.93 -2.84 26.40
C ARG A 267 -32.65 -3.65 27.47
N MET A 268 -33.91 -4.02 27.23
CA MET A 268 -34.74 -4.70 28.23
C MET A 268 -34.31 -6.15 28.41
N ALA A 269 -33.96 -6.85 27.33
CA ALA A 269 -33.39 -8.20 27.39
C ALA A 269 -32.07 -8.22 28.17
N CYS A 270 -31.19 -7.23 27.93
CA CYS A 270 -29.94 -7.10 28.70
C CYS A 270 -30.21 -6.77 30.17
N PHE A 271 -31.15 -5.86 30.44
CA PHE A 271 -31.55 -5.47 31.79
C PHE A 271 -32.14 -6.63 32.60
N CYS A 272 -33.05 -7.43 32.02
CA CYS A 272 -33.61 -8.60 32.69
C CYS A 272 -32.53 -9.62 33.09
N ILE A 273 -31.53 -9.86 32.23
CA ILE A 273 -30.41 -10.74 32.57
C ILE A 273 -29.54 -10.11 33.68
N TYR A 274 -29.28 -8.80 33.59
CA TYR A 274 -28.49 -8.07 34.59
C TYR A 274 -29.11 -8.09 35.98
N GLU A 275 -30.42 -7.84 36.12
CA GLU A 275 -31.10 -7.84 37.42
C GLU A 275 -30.97 -9.22 38.11
N CYS A 276 -31.25 -10.32 37.40
CA CYS A 276 -31.06 -11.67 37.96
C CYS A 276 -29.61 -11.91 38.46
N LEU A 277 -28.61 -11.43 37.71
CA LEU A 277 -27.20 -11.58 38.10
C LEU A 277 -26.84 -10.76 39.34
N VAL A 278 -27.44 -9.58 39.51
CA VAL A 278 -27.28 -8.72 40.70
C VAL A 278 -27.98 -9.32 41.92
N GLU A 279 -29.11 -10.02 41.75
CA GLU A 279 -29.79 -10.73 42.83
C GLU A 279 -28.99 -11.94 43.35
N SER A 280 -28.39 -12.73 42.47
CA SER A 280 -27.66 -13.95 42.88
C SER A 280 -26.34 -13.67 43.61
N GLN A 281 -25.65 -12.59 43.27
CA GLN A 281 -24.39 -12.11 43.89
C GLN A 281 -23.23 -13.12 43.92
N THR A 282 -23.39 -14.31 43.35
CA THR A 282 -22.49 -15.46 43.52
C THR A 282 -22.00 -15.93 42.17
N ALA A 283 -20.69 -16.04 42.04
CA ALA A 283 -20.01 -16.55 40.87
C ALA A 283 -19.24 -17.83 41.19
N THR A 284 -19.17 -18.74 40.22
CA THR A 284 -18.36 -19.97 40.32
C THR A 284 -17.43 -20.07 39.12
N ILE A 285 -16.17 -20.46 39.34
CA ILE A 285 -15.23 -20.74 38.26
C ILE A 285 -15.53 -22.12 37.65
N GLU A 286 -16.00 -22.11 36.41
CA GLU A 286 -16.40 -23.30 35.65
C GLU A 286 -15.19 -24.02 35.03
N SER A 287 -14.25 -23.27 34.45
CA SER A 287 -13.01 -23.78 33.89
C SER A 287 -11.83 -22.80 34.04
N VAL A 288 -10.63 -23.37 34.08
CA VAL A 288 -9.35 -22.67 34.01
C VAL A 288 -8.48 -23.42 33.00
N ASP A 289 -8.33 -22.84 31.82
CA ASP A 289 -7.63 -23.42 30.68
C ASP A 289 -6.28 -22.73 30.48
N LYS A 290 -5.18 -23.41 30.78
CA LYS A 290 -3.82 -22.94 30.43
C LYS A 290 -3.35 -23.63 29.15
N ARG A 291 -2.97 -22.86 28.13
CA ARG A 291 -2.47 -23.38 26.85
C ARG A 291 -1.18 -22.65 26.43
N PRO A 292 -0.22 -23.35 25.80
CA PRO A 292 0.93 -22.68 25.20
C PRO A 292 0.46 -21.72 24.09
N SER A 293 1.12 -20.58 23.99
CA SER A 293 0.82 -19.51 23.06
C SER A 293 2.11 -19.01 22.44
N TRP A 294 2.03 -18.61 21.17
CA TRP A 294 3.20 -18.18 20.40
C TRP A 294 2.87 -16.91 19.64
N LYS A 295 3.84 -15.99 19.59
CA LYS A 295 3.84 -14.95 18.58
C LYS A 295 4.87 -15.32 17.51
N ARG A 296 4.38 -15.61 16.31
CA ARG A 296 5.23 -16.02 15.19
C ARG A 296 6.12 -14.86 14.74
N LYS A 297 7.40 -15.12 14.51
CA LYS A 297 8.35 -14.22 13.86
C LYS A 297 7.87 -13.82 12.45
N PRO A 298 8.27 -12.65 11.92
CA PRO A 298 7.84 -12.21 10.60
C PRO A 298 8.22 -13.21 9.49
N LEU A 299 7.45 -13.18 8.40
CA LEU A 299 7.85 -13.75 7.12
C LEU A 299 8.91 -12.83 6.48
N PRO A 300 9.82 -13.36 5.64
CA PRO A 300 10.76 -12.56 4.84
C PRO A 300 10.08 -11.42 4.07
N LEU A 301 10.79 -10.30 3.97
CA LEU A 301 10.24 -9.02 3.54
C LEU A 301 10.01 -8.93 2.03
N THR A 302 8.76 -8.72 1.61
CA THR A 302 8.39 -8.35 0.24
C THR A 302 8.26 -6.83 0.11
N THR A 303 8.17 -6.31 -1.12
CA THR A 303 7.93 -4.89 -1.38
C THR A 303 6.64 -4.38 -0.74
N VAL A 304 5.55 -5.13 -0.88
CA VAL A 304 4.23 -4.80 -0.33
C VAL A 304 4.29 -4.72 1.20
N GLU A 305 4.94 -5.69 1.87
CA GLU A 305 5.10 -5.66 3.32
C GLU A 305 6.04 -4.54 3.79
N LEU A 306 7.09 -4.21 3.04
CA LEU A 306 7.95 -3.04 3.30
C LEU A 306 7.13 -1.74 3.26
N GLN A 307 6.37 -1.49 2.18
CA GLN A 307 5.55 -0.28 2.04
C GLN A 307 4.48 -0.17 3.15
N LYS A 308 3.73 -1.25 3.41
CA LYS A 308 2.70 -1.28 4.48
C LYS A 308 3.28 -1.02 5.87
N ARG A 309 4.42 -1.63 6.20
CA ARG A 309 5.08 -1.51 7.51
C ARG A 309 5.79 -0.16 7.67
N ALA A 310 6.39 0.38 6.61
CA ALA A 310 6.99 1.71 6.63
C ALA A 310 5.93 2.81 6.85
N SER A 311 4.81 2.77 6.12
CA SER A 311 3.71 3.72 6.32
C SER A 311 3.10 3.62 7.72
N ARG A 312 2.89 2.39 8.22
CA ARG A 312 2.31 2.14 9.55
C ARG A 312 3.22 2.53 10.72
N TRP A 313 4.51 2.19 10.66
CA TRP A 313 5.43 2.29 11.81
C TRP A 313 6.52 3.35 11.68
N LEU A 314 7.04 3.61 10.46
CA LEU A 314 8.07 4.63 10.22
C LEU A 314 7.47 6.00 9.87
N ARG A 315 6.18 6.02 9.50
CA ARG A 315 5.42 7.18 8.99
C ARG A 315 6.05 7.77 7.72
N ILE A 316 6.51 6.89 6.82
CA ILE A 316 7.07 7.22 5.51
C ILE A 316 6.09 6.71 4.45
N SER A 317 5.75 7.53 3.45
CA SER A 317 4.88 7.10 2.35
C SER A 317 5.50 5.96 1.54
N SER A 318 4.67 5.22 0.81
CA SER A 318 5.08 4.15 -0.11
C SER A 318 6.11 4.63 -1.14
N GLU A 319 5.89 5.79 -1.77
CA GLU A 319 6.82 6.42 -2.72
C GLU A 319 8.18 6.73 -2.07
N ALA A 320 8.18 7.44 -0.93
CA ALA A 320 9.40 7.81 -0.23
C ALA A 320 10.15 6.58 0.33
N THR A 321 9.42 5.54 0.72
CA THR A 321 9.98 4.24 1.13
C THR A 321 10.69 3.57 -0.04
N MET A 322 10.07 3.49 -1.22
CA MET A 322 10.70 2.89 -2.40
C MET A 322 11.91 3.69 -2.88
N LYS A 323 11.83 5.03 -2.90
CA LYS A 323 12.96 5.89 -3.23
C LYS A 323 14.16 5.69 -2.29
N ALA A 324 13.92 5.59 -0.98
CA ALA A 324 14.96 5.30 0.00
C ALA A 324 15.52 3.87 -0.19
N ALA A 325 14.67 2.87 -0.41
CA ALA A 325 15.09 1.49 -0.64
C ALA A 325 15.92 1.33 -1.92
N GLU A 326 15.52 1.96 -3.03
CA GLU A 326 16.30 2.00 -4.27
C GLU A 326 17.66 2.68 -4.05
N SER A 327 17.73 3.77 -3.29
CA SER A 327 19.01 4.42 -2.95
C SER A 327 19.93 3.50 -2.13
N LEU A 328 19.38 2.77 -1.15
CA LEU A 328 20.13 1.79 -0.35
C LEU A 328 20.63 0.60 -1.19
N TYR A 329 19.82 0.09 -2.12
CA TYR A 329 20.21 -0.92 -3.10
C TYR A 329 21.32 -0.41 -4.04
N ASN A 330 21.20 0.84 -4.54
CA ASN A 330 22.23 1.50 -5.34
C ASN A 330 23.57 1.68 -4.60
N LYS A 331 23.56 1.65 -3.25
CA LYS A 331 24.77 1.67 -2.38
C LYS A 331 25.25 0.25 -2.01
N GLY A 332 24.57 -0.79 -2.48
CA GLY A 332 24.85 -2.19 -2.15
C GLY A 332 24.60 -2.55 -0.68
N LEU A 333 23.71 -1.82 0.01
CA LEU A 333 23.40 -2.01 1.44
C LEU A 333 22.23 -2.98 1.66
N ILE A 334 21.30 -3.07 0.72
CA ILE A 334 20.21 -4.04 0.70
C ILE A 334 20.12 -4.73 -0.67
N SER A 335 19.48 -5.89 -0.70
CA SER A 335 19.06 -6.53 -1.96
C SER A 335 17.98 -5.71 -2.69
N TYR A 336 17.76 -6.04 -3.96
CA TYR A 336 16.82 -5.34 -4.81
C TYR A 336 15.41 -5.23 -4.18
N PRO A 337 14.82 -4.02 -4.08
CA PRO A 337 13.66 -3.77 -3.24
C PRO A 337 12.31 -3.99 -3.94
N ARG A 338 12.28 -4.39 -5.21
CA ARG A 338 11.08 -4.72 -5.99
C ARG A 338 11.01 -6.24 -6.19
N THR A 339 10.36 -6.94 -5.27
CA THR A 339 10.23 -8.40 -5.24
C THR A 339 8.94 -8.84 -4.53
N GLU A 340 8.31 -9.88 -5.08
CA GLU A 340 7.16 -10.59 -4.47
C GLU A 340 7.63 -11.76 -3.60
N THR A 341 8.93 -12.08 -3.60
CA THR A 341 9.49 -13.28 -2.96
C THR A 341 9.48 -13.19 -1.44
N SER A 342 8.78 -14.12 -0.82
CA SER A 342 8.50 -14.21 0.63
C SER A 342 9.20 -15.39 1.31
N LYS A 343 10.20 -15.98 0.66
CA LYS A 343 11.01 -17.11 1.15
C LYS A 343 12.44 -17.00 0.62
N PHE A 344 13.44 -17.42 1.39
CA PHE A 344 14.80 -17.57 0.86
C PHE A 344 14.93 -18.90 0.11
N LYS A 345 15.80 -18.95 -0.92
CA LYS A 345 16.10 -20.21 -1.62
C LYS A 345 16.90 -21.14 -0.70
N GLU A 346 16.66 -22.44 -0.79
CA GLU A 346 17.40 -23.44 -0.03
C GLU A 346 18.90 -23.35 -0.34
N GLY A 347 19.76 -23.60 0.66
CA GLY A 347 21.21 -23.40 0.54
C GLY A 347 21.69 -21.95 0.50
N THR A 348 20.80 -20.95 0.65
CA THR A 348 21.24 -19.55 0.88
C THR A 348 22.00 -19.47 2.20
N ASP A 349 23.25 -19.02 2.17
CA ASP A 349 24.04 -18.75 3.36
C ASP A 349 23.55 -17.47 4.06
N LEU A 350 22.46 -17.62 4.81
CA LEU A 350 21.88 -16.59 5.67
C LEU A 350 22.73 -16.33 6.90
N MET A 351 23.59 -17.28 7.29
CA MET A 351 24.43 -17.16 8.46
C MET A 351 25.51 -16.09 8.23
N SER A 352 26.21 -16.08 7.09
CA SER A 352 27.16 -14.99 6.80
C SER A 352 26.50 -13.62 6.76
N LEU A 353 25.27 -13.50 6.22
CA LEU A 353 24.50 -12.26 6.25
C LEU A 353 24.15 -11.80 7.68
N VAL A 354 23.81 -12.72 8.59
CA VAL A 354 23.63 -12.41 10.02
C VAL A 354 24.96 -11.94 10.64
N ARG A 355 26.08 -12.60 10.32
CA ARG A 355 27.40 -12.27 10.86
C ARG A 355 27.90 -10.87 10.46
N LEU A 356 27.49 -10.34 9.31
CA LEU A 356 27.80 -8.94 8.92
C LEU A 356 27.42 -7.91 10.00
N HIS A 357 26.42 -8.22 10.84
CA HIS A 357 25.91 -7.33 11.87
C HIS A 357 26.49 -7.55 13.28
N GLU A 358 27.43 -8.50 13.48
CA GLU A 358 28.05 -8.78 14.80
C GLU A 358 28.62 -7.55 15.49
N THR A 359 29.24 -6.64 14.71
CA THR A 359 29.90 -5.42 15.20
C THR A 359 29.01 -4.17 15.17
N HIS A 360 27.74 -4.28 14.76
CA HIS A 360 26.88 -3.10 14.63
C HIS A 360 26.51 -2.51 16.01
N GLN A 361 26.81 -1.23 16.24
CA GLN A 361 26.73 -0.57 17.56
C GLN A 361 25.39 -0.78 18.29
N GLN A 362 24.26 -0.78 17.56
CA GLN A 362 22.92 -0.81 18.17
C GLN A 362 22.35 -2.22 18.38
N TRP A 363 22.83 -3.23 17.65
CA TRP A 363 22.23 -4.58 17.69
C TRP A 363 23.21 -5.76 17.61
N GLY A 364 24.51 -5.51 17.45
CA GLY A 364 25.54 -6.55 17.43
C GLY A 364 25.57 -7.41 18.69
N ASN A 365 25.23 -6.83 19.85
CA ASN A 365 25.05 -7.55 21.12
C ASN A 365 23.88 -8.58 21.07
N TYR A 366 22.80 -8.27 20.34
CA TYR A 366 21.72 -9.26 20.10
C TYR A 366 22.18 -10.34 19.11
N VAL A 367 22.89 -9.96 18.04
CA VAL A 367 23.42 -10.91 17.05
C VAL A 367 24.36 -11.92 17.72
N THR A 368 25.41 -11.44 18.38
CA THR A 368 26.39 -12.27 19.10
C THR A 368 25.73 -13.06 20.25
N ARG A 369 25.30 -12.38 21.33
CA ARG A 369 24.90 -13.06 22.57
C ARG A 369 23.54 -13.76 22.54
N LYS A 370 22.68 -13.50 21.55
CA LYS A 370 21.35 -14.14 21.45
C LYS A 370 21.23 -15.05 20.23
N LEU A 371 21.42 -14.54 19.00
CA LEU A 371 21.25 -15.37 17.80
C LEU A 371 22.35 -16.43 17.69
N LEU A 372 23.62 -16.03 17.81
CA LEU A 372 24.78 -16.89 17.59
C LEU A 372 25.12 -17.70 18.85
N ASP A 373 25.79 -17.09 19.84
CA ASP A 373 26.28 -17.77 21.04
C ASP A 373 25.13 -18.32 21.91
N GLY A 374 24.00 -17.61 21.91
CA GLY A 374 22.78 -18.00 22.61
C GLY A 374 21.94 -19.05 21.88
N GLY A 375 22.37 -19.52 20.69
CA GLY A 375 21.70 -20.56 19.91
C GLY A 375 20.28 -20.21 19.46
N LYS A 376 19.87 -18.94 19.47
CA LYS A 376 18.51 -18.51 19.07
C LYS A 376 18.34 -18.28 17.57
N TYR A 377 19.38 -18.54 16.76
CA TYR A 377 19.22 -18.64 15.33
C TYR A 377 18.23 -19.74 14.96
N GLU A 378 17.32 -19.45 14.04
CA GLU A 378 16.44 -20.40 13.38
C GLU A 378 16.16 -19.86 11.98
N ALA A 379 16.20 -20.72 10.96
CA ALA A 379 15.97 -20.32 9.58
C ALA A 379 14.65 -19.51 9.42
N PRO A 380 14.61 -18.50 8.53
CA PRO A 380 13.40 -17.76 8.23
C PRO A 380 12.24 -18.66 7.82
N ARG A 381 11.03 -18.26 8.19
CA ARG A 381 9.80 -18.94 7.75
C ARG A 381 9.63 -18.81 6.24
N HIS A 382 9.04 -19.81 5.61
CA HIS A 382 8.66 -19.75 4.19
C HIS A 382 7.27 -19.12 4.06
N GLY A 383 7.16 -18.06 3.25
CA GLY A 383 5.90 -17.61 2.68
C GLY A 383 5.57 -18.33 1.36
N ASN A 384 4.41 -18.01 0.78
CA ASN A 384 3.87 -18.69 -0.39
C ASN A 384 4.31 -18.08 -1.74
N SER A 385 4.74 -16.81 -1.74
CA SER A 385 5.07 -16.04 -2.95
C SER A 385 6.56 -16.11 -3.29
N ASP A 386 6.88 -16.21 -4.57
CA ASP A 386 8.22 -16.35 -5.15
C ASP A 386 8.20 -15.93 -6.62
N ASP A 387 8.91 -14.84 -6.96
CA ASP A 387 9.00 -14.31 -8.33
C ASP A 387 10.06 -15.00 -9.20
N GLN A 388 10.80 -15.97 -8.64
CA GLN A 388 11.97 -16.67 -9.22
C GLN A 388 13.18 -15.81 -9.56
N ALA A 389 13.05 -14.48 -9.62
CA ALA A 389 14.09 -13.53 -10.01
C ALA A 389 14.94 -13.07 -8.81
N HIS A 390 14.29 -12.69 -7.71
CA HIS A 390 14.90 -12.00 -6.58
C HIS A 390 14.66 -12.71 -5.25
N PRO A 391 15.63 -12.66 -4.30
CA PRO A 391 15.40 -13.05 -2.92
C PRO A 391 14.58 -11.97 -2.19
N PRO A 392 13.99 -12.29 -1.01
CA PRO A 392 13.34 -11.30 -0.16
C PRO A 392 14.26 -10.12 0.19
N ILE A 393 13.69 -8.95 0.51
CA ILE A 393 14.43 -7.73 0.83
C ILE A 393 15.24 -7.93 2.12
N HIS A 394 16.56 -7.90 2.04
CA HIS A 394 17.47 -8.16 3.16
C HIS A 394 18.73 -7.27 3.11
N PRO A 395 19.42 -7.04 4.24
CA PRO A 395 20.68 -6.32 4.26
C PRO A 395 21.81 -7.15 3.62
N THR A 396 22.59 -6.53 2.74
CA THR A 396 23.71 -7.16 2.03
C THR A 396 25.08 -6.69 2.53
N LYS A 397 25.10 -5.61 3.32
CA LYS A 397 26.24 -5.07 4.06
C LYS A 397 25.73 -4.51 5.39
N SER A 398 26.59 -4.48 6.40
CA SER A 398 26.35 -3.70 7.61
C SER A 398 26.94 -2.30 7.45
N VAL A 399 26.21 -1.27 7.88
CA VAL A 399 26.63 0.14 7.87
C VAL A 399 26.20 0.82 9.16
N ASP A 400 27.02 1.76 9.68
CA ASP A 400 26.61 2.62 10.79
C ASP A 400 25.50 3.57 10.31
N LEU A 401 24.37 3.55 11.01
CA LEU A 401 23.23 4.43 10.75
C LEU A 401 23.58 5.93 10.77
N ASN A 402 24.71 6.33 11.34
CA ASN A 402 25.17 7.73 11.36
C ASN A 402 25.90 8.17 10.08
N THR A 403 26.35 7.24 9.22
CA THR A 403 26.91 7.59 7.91
C THR A 403 25.84 7.76 6.81
N LEU A 404 24.58 7.44 7.11
CA LEU A 404 23.45 7.68 6.22
C LEU A 404 22.87 9.08 6.50
N SER A 405 23.11 10.00 5.56
CA SER A 405 22.67 11.40 5.67
C SER A 405 21.18 11.61 5.41
N ASP A 406 20.53 10.73 4.64
CA ASP A 406 19.08 10.78 4.41
C ASP A 406 18.33 10.09 5.58
N PRO A 407 17.44 10.81 6.30
CA PRO A 407 16.71 10.24 7.43
C PRO A 407 15.77 9.09 7.06
N ASN A 408 15.25 9.05 5.83
CA ASN A 408 14.40 7.96 5.35
C ASN A 408 15.25 6.74 5.00
N GLU A 409 16.41 6.90 4.36
CA GLU A 409 17.37 5.79 4.19
C GLU A 409 17.76 5.17 5.54
N LYS A 410 18.10 6.01 6.53
CA LYS A 410 18.44 5.56 7.89
C LYS A 410 17.34 4.72 8.52
N LYS A 411 16.09 5.18 8.45
CA LYS A 411 14.90 4.46 8.98
C LYS A 411 14.59 3.18 8.21
N VAL A 412 14.66 3.22 6.87
CA VAL A 412 14.32 2.06 6.01
C VAL A 412 15.39 0.98 6.13
N TYR A 413 16.67 1.32 6.13
CA TYR A 413 17.75 0.35 6.33
C TYR A 413 17.72 -0.25 7.73
N GLU A 414 17.51 0.54 8.80
CA GLU A 414 17.28 0.01 10.15
C GLU A 414 16.13 -1.00 10.14
N PHE A 415 14.99 -0.63 9.56
CA PHE A 415 13.82 -1.50 9.49
C PHE A 415 14.11 -2.82 8.77
N VAL A 416 14.77 -2.78 7.60
CA VAL A 416 15.15 -3.97 6.82
C VAL A 416 16.11 -4.86 7.62
N ALA A 417 17.12 -4.29 8.27
CA ALA A 417 18.07 -5.05 9.08
C ALA A 417 17.42 -5.71 10.31
N LEU A 418 16.64 -4.94 11.09
CA LEU A 418 15.92 -5.48 12.26
C LEU A 418 14.89 -6.54 11.85
N HIS A 419 14.22 -6.38 10.70
CA HIS A 419 13.27 -7.35 10.18
C HIS A 419 13.97 -8.65 9.75
N PHE A 420 15.10 -8.57 9.05
CA PHE A 420 15.89 -9.74 8.67
C PHE A 420 16.41 -10.51 9.89
N LEU A 421 16.97 -9.81 10.89
CA LEU A 421 17.43 -10.43 12.14
C LEU A 421 16.28 -11.04 12.95
N ALA A 422 15.08 -10.46 12.87
CA ALA A 422 13.86 -11.03 13.46
C ALA A 422 13.39 -12.30 12.74
N CYS A 423 13.46 -12.35 11.41
CA CYS A 423 13.19 -13.55 10.62
C CYS A 423 14.13 -14.72 10.98
N CYS A 424 15.41 -14.40 11.25
CA CYS A 424 16.44 -15.37 11.63
C CYS A 424 16.46 -15.74 13.14
N SER A 425 15.53 -15.19 13.94
CA SER A 425 15.35 -15.53 15.35
C SER A 425 14.35 -16.67 15.55
N ARG A 426 14.12 -17.09 16.80
CA ARG A 426 12.99 -17.95 17.19
C ARG A 426 11.69 -17.16 17.36
N ASP A 427 10.57 -17.85 17.20
CA ASP A 427 9.24 -17.36 17.61
C ASP A 427 9.21 -16.98 19.10
N ALA A 428 8.39 -16.00 19.49
CA ALA A 428 8.17 -15.69 20.90
C ALA A 428 7.21 -16.73 21.52
N LYS A 429 7.47 -17.13 22.77
CA LYS A 429 6.70 -18.16 23.49
C LYS A 429 6.12 -17.63 24.80
N GLY A 430 5.00 -18.18 25.20
CA GLY A 430 4.35 -17.89 26.46
C GLY A 430 3.21 -18.84 26.77
N SER A 431 2.54 -18.59 27.88
CA SER A 431 1.33 -19.30 28.29
C SER A 431 0.14 -18.35 28.32
N GLN A 432 -0.96 -18.73 27.66
CA GLN A 432 -2.24 -18.04 27.82
C GLN A 432 -3.13 -18.84 28.78
N THR A 433 -3.62 -18.17 29.82
CA THR A 433 -4.59 -18.74 30.76
C THR A 433 -5.94 -18.08 30.51
N SER A 434 -6.98 -18.86 30.29
CA SER A 434 -8.36 -18.40 30.17
C SER A 434 -9.19 -18.94 31.32
N VAL A 435 -9.96 -18.07 31.98
CA VAL A 435 -10.81 -18.40 33.13
C VAL A 435 -12.25 -18.14 32.75
N VAL A 436 -13.13 -19.12 32.95
CA VAL A 436 -14.57 -19.01 32.73
C VAL A 436 -15.28 -18.91 34.08
N MET A 437 -15.92 -17.78 34.32
CA MET A 437 -16.77 -17.51 35.47
C MET A 437 -18.24 -17.71 35.07
N ARG A 438 -19.02 -18.43 35.87
CA ARG A 438 -20.45 -18.66 35.65
C ARG A 438 -21.28 -18.01 36.76
N MET A 439 -22.40 -17.41 36.40
CA MET A 439 -23.39 -16.81 37.29
C MET A 439 -24.80 -17.05 36.71
N LEU A 440 -25.71 -17.69 37.45
CA LEU A 440 -27.09 -18.03 37.01
C LEU A 440 -27.23 -18.55 35.55
N GLY A 441 -26.26 -19.34 35.07
CA GLY A 441 -26.26 -19.87 33.70
C GLY A 441 -25.60 -18.98 32.65
N GLU A 442 -25.37 -17.69 32.93
CA GLU A 442 -24.52 -16.83 32.11
C GLU A 442 -23.04 -17.11 32.35
N SER A 443 -22.24 -16.95 31.28
CA SER A 443 -20.79 -17.16 31.31
C SER A 443 -20.04 -15.86 31.02
N PHE A 444 -18.93 -15.66 31.71
CA PHE A 444 -18.00 -14.56 31.52
C PHE A 444 -16.57 -15.11 31.42
N THR A 445 -15.70 -14.39 30.70
CA THR A 445 -14.32 -14.84 30.41
C THR A 445 -13.30 -13.77 30.78
N ALA A 446 -12.25 -14.18 31.48
CA ALA A 446 -11.02 -13.42 31.65
C ALA A 446 -9.87 -14.16 30.97
N SER A 447 -8.82 -13.45 30.56
CA SER A 447 -7.63 -14.09 29.99
C SER A 447 -6.35 -13.33 30.35
N GLY A 448 -5.36 -14.10 30.81
CA GLY A 448 -4.00 -13.62 31.06
C GLY A 448 -3.01 -14.21 30.05
N LEU A 449 -1.95 -13.47 29.78
CA LEU A 449 -0.81 -13.90 28.98
C LEU A 449 0.47 -13.70 29.77
N MET A 450 1.22 -14.78 29.97
CA MET A 450 2.59 -14.76 30.50
C MET A 450 3.57 -14.99 29.36
N VAL A 451 4.44 -14.02 29.07
CA VAL A 451 5.50 -14.17 28.06
C VAL A 451 6.72 -14.83 28.71
N GLU A 452 7.12 -15.98 28.20
CA GLU A 452 8.19 -16.82 28.74
C GLU A 452 9.51 -16.60 27.97
N GLU A 453 9.45 -16.61 26.64
CA GLU A 453 10.59 -16.30 25.77
C GLU A 453 10.20 -15.16 24.79
N ARG A 454 10.85 -14.00 24.90
CA ARG A 454 10.61 -12.87 23.99
C ARG A 454 11.18 -13.08 22.58
N ASN A 455 12.37 -13.69 22.49
CA ASN A 455 13.07 -14.06 21.25
C ASN A 455 13.10 -12.93 20.21
N TYR A 456 12.43 -13.04 19.06
CA TYR A 456 12.46 -11.98 18.04
C TYR A 456 11.94 -10.61 18.52
N LEU A 457 11.11 -10.57 19.58
CA LEU A 457 10.62 -9.33 20.20
C LEU A 457 11.69 -8.55 20.98
N ASP A 458 12.89 -9.11 21.16
CA ASP A 458 14.03 -8.38 21.74
C ASP A 458 14.78 -7.53 20.70
N ILE A 459 14.61 -7.83 19.40
CA ILE A 459 15.20 -7.05 18.29
C ILE A 459 14.14 -6.27 17.50
N TYR A 460 12.92 -6.83 17.36
CA TYR A 460 11.89 -6.27 16.48
C TYR A 460 10.96 -5.28 17.20
N LYS A 461 11.51 -4.12 17.55
CA LYS A 461 10.86 -3.03 18.33
C LYS A 461 9.48 -2.55 17.83
N TYR A 462 9.15 -2.82 16.57
CA TYR A 462 7.87 -2.45 15.95
C TYR A 462 6.69 -3.34 16.40
N GLU A 463 6.98 -4.51 16.94
CA GLU A 463 5.99 -5.46 17.43
C GLU A 463 6.02 -5.59 18.94
N LYS A 464 4.84 -5.51 19.57
CA LYS A 464 4.67 -5.77 21.01
C LYS A 464 3.89 -7.05 21.24
N TRP A 465 4.11 -7.65 22.40
CA TRP A 465 3.32 -8.74 22.95
C TRP A 465 3.23 -8.45 24.45
N ASN A 466 2.12 -7.83 24.84
CA ASN A 466 1.96 -7.29 26.19
C ASN A 466 1.51 -8.43 27.10
N ALA A 467 2.30 -8.77 28.11
CA ALA A 467 1.87 -9.67 29.15
C ALA A 467 0.68 -9.06 29.92
N SER A 468 -0.29 -9.90 30.28
CA SER A 468 -1.39 -9.56 31.18
C SER A 468 -1.44 -10.61 32.27
N ALA A 469 -1.01 -10.25 33.47
CA ALA A 469 -1.20 -11.13 34.63
C ALA A 469 -2.67 -11.11 35.04
N ILE A 470 -3.22 -12.27 35.36
CA ILE A 470 -4.47 -12.41 36.11
C ILE A 470 -4.17 -13.17 37.41
N PRO A 471 -4.94 -12.97 38.49
CA PRO A 471 -4.84 -13.77 39.70
C PRO A 471 -5.03 -15.27 39.44
N VAL A 472 -4.60 -16.09 40.40
CA VAL A 472 -4.79 -17.54 40.33
C VAL A 472 -6.22 -17.88 40.75
N TYR A 473 -6.94 -18.54 39.84
CA TYR A 473 -8.26 -19.14 40.08
C TYR A 473 -8.14 -20.66 39.97
N GLN A 474 -8.96 -21.37 40.74
CA GLN A 474 -9.14 -22.82 40.64
C GLN A 474 -10.56 -23.14 40.17
N ARG A 475 -10.73 -24.30 39.54
CA ARG A 475 -12.05 -24.78 39.13
C ARG A 475 -12.88 -25.10 40.39
N GLY A 476 -14.07 -24.54 40.47
CA GLY A 476 -14.94 -24.65 41.64
C GLY A 476 -14.78 -23.52 42.66
N ASP A 477 -13.85 -22.57 42.47
CA ASP A 477 -13.80 -21.36 43.30
C ASP A 477 -15.15 -20.65 43.27
N VAL A 478 -15.69 -20.31 44.45
CA VAL A 478 -16.93 -19.55 44.63
C VAL A 478 -16.60 -18.22 45.29
N PHE A 479 -17.07 -17.12 44.69
CA PHE A 479 -16.85 -15.77 45.23
C PHE A 479 -18.00 -14.83 44.87
N ARG A 480 -18.06 -13.69 45.57
CA ARG A 480 -18.89 -12.54 45.18
C ARG A 480 -18.10 -11.65 44.23
N PRO A 481 -18.59 -11.35 43.01
CA PRO A 481 -17.96 -10.34 42.16
C PRO A 481 -17.91 -8.98 42.86
N SER A 482 -16.78 -8.29 42.75
CA SER A 482 -16.57 -6.96 43.31
C SER A 482 -17.50 -5.93 42.67
N THR A 483 -17.75 -6.06 41.36
CA THR A 483 -18.84 -5.36 40.66
C THR A 483 -19.48 -6.26 39.61
N VAL A 484 -20.77 -6.05 39.36
CA VAL A 484 -21.47 -6.45 38.14
C VAL A 484 -22.14 -5.18 37.62
N VAL A 485 -21.88 -4.80 36.38
CA VAL A 485 -22.43 -3.57 35.79
C VAL A 485 -22.98 -3.84 34.39
N MET A 486 -24.17 -3.32 34.10
CA MET A 486 -24.67 -3.18 32.73
C MET A 486 -24.09 -1.89 32.14
N LEU A 487 -23.38 -2.01 31.02
CA LEU A 487 -22.75 -0.91 30.30
C LEU A 487 -23.41 -0.77 28.93
N SER A 488 -23.57 0.47 28.48
CA SER A 488 -23.96 0.78 27.10
C SER A 488 -22.72 1.05 26.24
N GLY A 489 -22.79 0.64 24.99
CA GLY A 489 -21.91 1.06 23.90
C GLY A 489 -22.72 1.45 22.68
N GLU A 490 -22.02 1.88 21.64
CA GLU A 490 -22.62 2.26 20.36
C GLU A 490 -21.72 1.72 19.24
N THR A 491 -22.32 1.20 18.18
CA THR A 491 -21.54 0.79 17.01
C THR A 491 -20.82 2.00 16.40
N SER A 492 -19.64 1.74 15.83
CA SER A 492 -18.79 2.80 15.28
C SER A 492 -18.51 2.53 13.80
N PRO A 493 -18.55 3.56 12.94
CA PRO A 493 -18.21 3.39 11.53
C PRO A 493 -16.77 2.92 11.36
N PRO A 494 -16.43 2.24 10.25
CA PRO A 494 -15.05 1.88 9.94
C PRO A 494 -14.18 3.14 9.82
N PRO A 495 -12.89 3.11 10.18
CA PRO A 495 -12.00 4.25 9.95
C PRO A 495 -11.81 4.51 8.45
N LEU A 496 -11.39 5.71 8.05
CA LEU A 496 -10.89 5.95 6.70
C LEU A 496 -9.73 4.99 6.36
N LEU A 497 -9.53 4.68 5.08
CA LEU A 497 -8.38 3.86 4.66
C LEU A 497 -7.08 4.62 4.95
N SER A 498 -6.17 4.01 5.71
CA SER A 498 -4.77 4.44 5.67
C SER A 498 -4.12 3.96 4.36
N GLU A 499 -2.99 4.55 4.00
CA GLU A 499 -2.19 4.11 2.84
C GLU A 499 -1.86 2.60 2.93
N ALA A 500 -1.50 2.10 4.12
CA ALA A 500 -1.25 0.67 4.33
C ALA A 500 -2.49 -0.23 4.11
N ASP A 501 -3.70 0.30 4.33
CA ASP A 501 -4.96 -0.42 4.07
C ASP A 501 -5.35 -0.35 2.59
N LEU A 502 -5.03 0.77 1.92
CA LEU A 502 -5.21 0.93 0.47
C LEU A 502 -4.27 0.00 -0.30
N ILE A 503 -2.98 -0.04 0.06
CA ILE A 503 -2.00 -1.01 -0.49
C ILE A 503 -2.51 -2.44 -0.30
N ALA A 504 -3.00 -2.79 0.89
CA ALA A 504 -3.54 -4.12 1.16
C ALA A 504 -4.80 -4.45 0.34
N LYS A 505 -5.68 -3.47 0.09
CA LYS A 505 -6.83 -3.62 -0.81
C LYS A 505 -6.39 -3.82 -2.27
N MET A 506 -5.42 -3.06 -2.76
CA MET A 506 -4.92 -3.17 -4.14
C MET A 506 -4.27 -4.54 -4.39
N ASP A 507 -3.36 -4.94 -3.50
CA ASP A 507 -2.68 -6.25 -3.48
C ASP A 507 -3.68 -7.42 -3.47
N SER A 508 -4.64 -7.42 -2.54
CA SER A 508 -5.68 -8.47 -2.45
C SER A 508 -6.69 -8.49 -3.61
N ASN A 509 -6.73 -7.45 -4.45
CA ASN A 509 -7.56 -7.40 -5.66
C ASN A 509 -6.74 -7.52 -6.96
N GLY A 510 -5.43 -7.78 -6.88
CA GLY A 510 -4.57 -7.99 -8.05
C GLY A 510 -4.40 -6.75 -8.94
N ILE A 511 -4.43 -5.54 -8.37
CA ILE A 511 -4.14 -4.29 -9.10
C ILE A 511 -2.93 -3.57 -8.52
N GLY A 512 -2.14 -2.91 -9.36
CA GLY A 512 -0.89 -2.27 -8.92
C GLY A 512 0.25 -3.25 -8.67
N THR A 513 0.20 -4.43 -9.31
CA THR A 513 1.32 -5.38 -9.40
C THR A 513 2.57 -4.71 -9.98
N ASP A 514 3.75 -5.34 -9.82
CA ASP A 514 5.06 -4.77 -10.18
C ASP A 514 5.45 -3.47 -9.42
N ALA A 515 4.96 -3.32 -8.17
CA ALA A 515 5.30 -2.19 -7.27
C ALA A 515 4.92 -0.79 -7.82
N THR A 516 3.80 -0.72 -8.57
CA THR A 516 3.23 0.52 -9.15
C THR A 516 2.18 1.20 -8.27
N ILE A 517 2.03 0.74 -7.01
CA ILE A 517 0.94 1.13 -6.09
C ILE A 517 0.94 2.63 -5.71
N ALA A 518 2.08 3.31 -5.77
CA ALA A 518 2.26 4.65 -5.18
C ALA A 518 1.61 5.83 -5.95
N GLU A 519 1.19 5.66 -7.22
CA GLU A 519 0.97 6.80 -8.14
C GLU A 519 -0.50 7.31 -8.26
N HIS A 520 -1.44 6.79 -7.46
CA HIS A 520 -2.85 6.66 -7.92
C HIS A 520 -3.98 7.31 -7.07
N ILE A 521 -3.94 8.60 -6.72
CA ILE A 521 -5.03 9.24 -5.91
C ILE A 521 -5.45 10.65 -6.39
N LYS A 522 -6.46 10.77 -7.30
CA LYS A 522 -7.26 12.02 -7.51
C LYS A 522 -8.69 11.84 -8.11
N THR A 523 -9.65 12.58 -7.53
CA THR A 523 -10.99 13.04 -8.03
C THR A 523 -12.23 12.13 -7.93
N ILE A 524 -12.94 12.22 -6.80
CA ILE A 524 -14.18 11.50 -6.44
C ILE A 524 -15.34 11.60 -7.47
N LEU A 525 -15.64 12.78 -8.02
CA LEU A 525 -16.85 13.03 -8.83
C LEU A 525 -17.01 12.14 -10.06
N LYS A 526 -15.89 11.75 -10.66
CA LYS A 526 -15.85 10.83 -11.80
C LYS A 526 -16.55 9.52 -11.44
N LEU A 527 -16.26 9.00 -10.25
CA LEU A 527 -16.73 7.70 -9.77
C LEU A 527 -18.25 7.61 -9.76
N LEU A 528 -18.90 8.55 -9.07
CA LEU A 528 -20.36 8.62 -9.01
C LEU A 528 -20.98 8.75 -10.41
N SER A 529 -20.35 9.54 -11.29
CA SER A 529 -20.82 9.73 -12.66
C SER A 529 -20.82 8.42 -13.47
N TYR A 530 -19.76 7.61 -13.35
CA TYR A 530 -19.67 6.31 -14.05
C TYR A 530 -20.58 5.24 -13.40
N GLU A 531 -20.73 5.23 -12.07
CA GLU A 531 -21.68 4.34 -11.38
C GLU A 531 -23.13 4.65 -11.77
N HIS A 532 -23.51 5.92 -11.89
CA HIS A 532 -24.83 6.35 -12.39
C HIS A 532 -25.07 5.99 -13.87
N MET A 533 -24.02 5.71 -14.66
CA MET A 533 -24.15 5.15 -16.02
C MET A 533 -24.34 3.62 -16.01
N GLY A 534 -24.36 2.98 -14.84
CA GLY A 534 -24.39 1.52 -14.71
C GLY A 534 -23.03 0.84 -14.94
N LEU A 535 -21.94 1.61 -14.99
CA LEU A 535 -20.62 1.13 -15.38
C LEU A 535 -19.71 0.89 -14.15
N GLU A 536 -19.36 -0.37 -13.92
CA GLU A 536 -18.53 -0.78 -12.77
C GLU A 536 -17.02 -0.49 -12.94
N LEU A 537 -16.66 0.60 -13.64
CA LEU A 537 -15.27 0.97 -13.92
C LEU A 537 -14.44 1.25 -12.65
N ALA A 538 -15.08 1.59 -11.54
CA ALA A 538 -14.44 1.81 -10.25
C ALA A 538 -14.12 0.49 -9.52
N LYS A 539 -14.60 -0.66 -10.01
CA LYS A 539 -14.21 -1.98 -9.48
C LYS A 539 -12.88 -2.43 -10.11
N PRO A 540 -12.03 -3.16 -9.35
CA PRO A 540 -10.71 -3.58 -9.82
C PRO A 540 -10.73 -4.64 -10.93
N VAL A 541 -11.89 -5.26 -11.21
CA VAL A 541 -12.03 -6.46 -12.07
C VAL A 541 -11.38 -6.29 -13.44
N LEU A 542 -11.68 -5.21 -14.15
CA LEU A 542 -11.11 -4.96 -15.49
C LEU A 542 -9.59 -4.77 -15.43
N ARG A 543 -9.09 -4.03 -14.43
CA ARG A 543 -7.64 -3.82 -14.29
C ARG A 543 -6.93 -5.11 -13.91
N ALA A 544 -7.47 -5.90 -12.99
CA ALA A 544 -6.91 -7.19 -12.60
C ALA A 544 -6.83 -8.17 -13.79
N ALA A 545 -7.83 -8.15 -14.69
CA ALA A 545 -7.77 -8.90 -15.95
C ALA A 545 -6.62 -8.42 -16.86
N MET A 546 -6.44 -7.10 -17.02
CA MET A 546 -5.32 -6.53 -17.80
C MET A 546 -3.95 -6.91 -17.21
N GLU A 547 -3.76 -6.82 -15.89
CA GLU A 547 -2.50 -7.20 -15.22
C GLU A 547 -2.20 -8.71 -15.39
N ASN A 548 -3.22 -9.56 -15.28
CA ASN A 548 -3.11 -11.00 -15.53
C ASN A 548 -2.73 -11.32 -16.99
N ASP A 549 -3.26 -10.57 -17.95
CA ASP A 549 -2.91 -10.74 -19.37
C ASP A 549 -1.49 -10.25 -19.68
N CYS A 550 -1.04 -9.16 -19.07
CA CYS A 550 0.37 -8.75 -19.10
C CYS A 550 1.28 -9.82 -18.48
N LYS A 551 0.86 -10.45 -17.37
CA LYS A 551 1.56 -11.60 -16.77
C LYS A 551 1.58 -12.80 -17.71
N ALA A 552 0.49 -13.09 -18.44
CA ALA A 552 0.44 -14.15 -19.45
C ALA A 552 1.40 -13.89 -20.63
N ILE A 553 1.57 -12.64 -21.07
CA ILE A 553 2.62 -12.27 -22.05
C ILE A 553 4.01 -12.57 -21.47
N SER A 554 4.27 -12.19 -20.21
CA SER A 554 5.56 -12.41 -19.54
C SER A 554 5.96 -13.90 -19.45
N LEU A 555 4.97 -14.79 -19.36
CA LEU A 555 5.13 -16.25 -19.38
C LEU A 555 5.18 -16.83 -20.82
N GLY A 556 4.82 -16.05 -21.83
CA GLY A 556 4.70 -16.48 -23.23
C GLY A 556 3.44 -17.30 -23.53
N GLN A 557 2.39 -17.11 -22.74
CA GLN A 557 1.08 -17.77 -22.89
C GLN A 557 0.12 -16.99 -23.79
N LYS A 558 0.33 -15.68 -23.96
CA LYS A 558 -0.42 -14.79 -24.86
C LYS A 558 0.54 -13.91 -25.66
N ALA A 559 0.11 -13.49 -26.86
CA ALA A 559 0.86 -12.54 -27.68
C ALA A 559 0.48 -11.07 -27.36
N LEU A 560 1.42 -10.13 -27.53
CA LEU A 560 1.19 -8.70 -27.24
C LEU A 560 -0.04 -8.15 -27.97
N ARG A 561 -0.12 -8.32 -29.29
CA ARG A 561 -1.21 -7.74 -30.10
C ARG A 561 -2.56 -8.33 -29.71
N GLN A 562 -2.65 -9.65 -29.53
CA GLN A 562 -3.86 -10.31 -29.03
C GLN A 562 -4.41 -9.70 -27.73
N VAL A 563 -3.54 -9.38 -26.77
CA VAL A 563 -3.92 -8.76 -25.49
C VAL A 563 -4.31 -7.29 -25.67
N VAL A 564 -3.50 -6.50 -26.39
CA VAL A 564 -3.76 -5.08 -26.61
C VAL A 564 -5.06 -4.89 -27.38
N ASP A 565 -5.24 -5.58 -28.50
CA ASP A 565 -6.38 -5.41 -29.40
C ASP A 565 -7.68 -5.84 -28.70
N SER A 566 -7.70 -7.00 -28.02
CA SER A 566 -8.85 -7.44 -27.22
C SER A 566 -9.21 -6.50 -26.07
N CYS A 567 -8.20 -5.88 -25.44
CA CYS A 567 -8.40 -4.88 -24.40
C CYS A 567 -8.97 -3.58 -24.98
N MET A 568 -8.48 -3.14 -26.15
CA MET A 568 -8.96 -1.94 -26.82
C MET A 568 -10.39 -2.09 -27.32
N ASP A 569 -10.78 -3.24 -27.87
CA ASP A 569 -12.16 -3.49 -28.31
C ASP A 569 -13.14 -3.42 -27.13
N GLN A 570 -12.82 -4.07 -26.00
CA GLN A 570 -13.64 -4.01 -24.79
C GLN A 570 -13.75 -2.58 -24.26
N MET A 571 -12.63 -1.88 -24.13
CA MET A 571 -12.59 -0.52 -23.59
C MET A 571 -13.19 0.53 -24.53
N LYS A 572 -13.14 0.31 -25.85
CA LYS A 572 -13.82 1.14 -26.86
C LYS A 572 -15.34 0.98 -26.78
N SER A 573 -15.84 -0.23 -26.56
CA SER A 573 -17.28 -0.47 -26.34
C SER A 573 -17.79 0.31 -25.12
N ILE A 574 -17.08 0.19 -24.00
CA ILE A 574 -17.33 0.96 -22.77
C ILE A 574 -17.26 2.47 -23.04
N PHE A 575 -16.22 2.94 -23.74
CA PHE A 575 -16.05 4.37 -24.05
C PHE A 575 -17.23 4.93 -24.88
N LEU A 576 -17.72 4.16 -25.85
CA LEU A 576 -18.89 4.53 -26.66
C LEU A 576 -20.19 4.56 -25.83
N GLU A 577 -20.30 3.73 -24.79
CA GLU A 577 -21.41 3.79 -23.83
C GLU A 577 -21.31 5.03 -22.93
N VAL A 578 -20.13 5.32 -22.38
CA VAL A 578 -19.84 6.58 -21.65
C VAL A 578 -20.16 7.81 -22.49
N THR A 579 -19.79 7.81 -23.77
CA THR A 579 -20.05 8.93 -24.69
C THR A 579 -21.55 9.10 -24.96
N ARG A 580 -22.30 8.00 -25.08
CA ARG A 580 -23.77 8.02 -25.20
C ARG A 580 -24.45 8.54 -23.93
N SER A 581 -24.00 8.09 -22.76
CA SER A 581 -24.55 8.44 -21.45
C SER A 581 -23.94 9.74 -20.86
N ALA A 582 -23.20 10.51 -21.65
CA ALA A 582 -22.37 11.62 -21.17
C ALA A 582 -23.14 12.77 -20.49
N ASN A 583 -24.45 12.87 -20.67
CA ASN A 583 -25.28 13.83 -19.92
C ASN A 583 -25.35 13.52 -18.41
N VAL A 584 -25.14 12.25 -18.00
CA VAL A 584 -25.05 11.86 -16.58
C VAL A 584 -23.82 12.49 -15.93
N LEU A 585 -22.68 12.51 -16.63
CA LEU A 585 -21.46 13.19 -16.18
C LEU A 585 -21.71 14.69 -15.97
N ASP A 586 -22.46 15.34 -16.87
CA ASP A 586 -22.77 16.76 -16.72
C ASP A 586 -23.75 17.02 -15.58
N GLN A 587 -24.75 16.16 -15.38
CA GLN A 587 -25.70 16.29 -14.27
C GLN A 587 -24.98 16.22 -12.91
N THR A 588 -24.17 15.19 -12.69
CA THR A 588 -23.41 15.01 -11.44
C THR A 588 -22.38 16.12 -11.21
N PHE A 589 -21.83 16.74 -12.27
CA PHE A 589 -21.00 17.95 -12.13
C PHE A 589 -21.84 19.22 -11.87
N SER A 590 -23.04 19.34 -12.46
CA SER A 590 -23.92 20.49 -12.22
C SER A 590 -24.47 20.55 -10.79
N GLU A 591 -24.65 19.40 -10.15
CA GLU A 591 -25.01 19.29 -8.73
C GLU A 591 -23.95 19.91 -7.79
N GLN A 592 -22.68 20.02 -8.20
CA GLN A 592 -21.62 20.69 -7.42
C GLN A 592 -21.21 22.08 -7.93
N PHE A 593 -21.20 22.30 -9.25
CA PHE A 593 -20.65 23.52 -9.85
C PHE A 593 -21.71 24.47 -10.44
N GLY A 594 -22.99 24.16 -10.27
CA GLY A 594 -24.11 24.94 -10.80
C GLY A 594 -24.48 24.55 -12.24
N HIS A 595 -25.48 25.24 -12.80
CA HIS A 595 -26.06 24.85 -14.08
C HIS A 595 -25.09 25.03 -15.25
N SER A 596 -24.93 23.97 -16.04
CA SER A 596 -24.20 24.03 -17.31
C SER A 596 -24.90 24.95 -18.32
N ARG A 597 -24.13 25.57 -19.24
CA ARG A 597 -24.72 26.24 -20.39
C ARG A 597 -25.39 25.20 -21.30
N THR A 598 -26.67 25.44 -21.62
CA THR A 598 -27.56 24.63 -22.47
C THR A 598 -27.92 23.22 -21.97
N THR A 599 -28.91 23.16 -21.07
CA THR A 599 -30.26 22.64 -21.42
C THR A 599 -31.33 23.35 -20.59
N ALA A 600 -32.26 24.05 -21.25
CA ALA A 600 -33.48 24.52 -20.61
C ALA A 600 -34.52 23.39 -20.64
N ALA A 601 -34.65 22.68 -19.53
CA ALA A 601 -35.73 21.71 -19.29
C ALA A 601 -36.25 21.90 -17.86
N ALA A 602 -37.57 21.82 -17.68
CA ALA A 602 -38.25 22.29 -16.48
C ALA A 602 -37.86 21.52 -15.19
N PRO A 603 -37.88 22.19 -14.01
CA PRO A 603 -37.54 21.54 -12.75
C PRO A 603 -38.61 20.50 -12.36
N ARG A 604 -38.23 19.22 -12.37
CA ARG A 604 -38.93 18.21 -11.58
C ARG A 604 -38.40 18.27 -10.15
N ARG A 605 -39.29 18.49 -9.18
CA ARG A 605 -38.98 18.35 -7.75
C ARG A 605 -38.61 16.90 -7.47
N CYS A 606 -37.36 16.67 -7.09
CA CYS A 606 -36.95 15.56 -6.24
C CYS A 606 -36.28 16.11 -4.98
N GLU A 607 -36.25 15.30 -3.94
CA GLU A 607 -36.16 15.67 -2.52
C GLU A 607 -34.94 16.55 -2.14
N ALA A 608 -35.21 17.60 -1.36
CA ALA A 608 -34.20 18.57 -0.92
C ALA A 608 -33.24 18.05 0.17
N SER A 609 -33.52 16.88 0.77
CA SER A 609 -32.75 16.29 1.87
C SER A 609 -31.32 15.89 1.46
N CYS A 610 -31.14 15.35 0.26
CA CYS A 610 -29.81 14.96 -0.23
C CYS A 610 -28.92 16.16 -0.54
N LEU A 611 -29.49 17.30 -0.96
CA LEU A 611 -28.73 18.47 -1.40
C LEU A 611 -28.03 19.19 -0.24
N GLU A 612 -28.73 19.35 0.89
CA GLU A 612 -28.18 19.96 2.11
C GLU A 612 -27.09 19.08 2.73
N LEU A 613 -27.32 17.75 2.76
CA LEU A 613 -26.34 16.76 3.20
C LEU A 613 -25.05 16.80 2.35
N PHE A 614 -25.19 16.96 1.03
CA PHE A 614 -24.09 17.01 0.07
C PHE A 614 -23.25 18.30 0.17
N GLN A 615 -23.89 19.45 0.40
CA GLN A 615 -23.20 20.71 0.68
C GLN A 615 -22.41 20.64 2.00
N TYR A 616 -23.02 20.07 3.05
CA TYR A 616 -22.34 19.81 4.32
C TYR A 616 -21.10 18.91 4.17
N ILE A 617 -21.19 17.84 3.36
CA ILE A 617 -20.10 16.92 3.06
C ILE A 617 -18.88 17.65 2.44
N ILE A 618 -19.09 18.48 1.42
CA ILE A 618 -17.99 19.17 0.72
C ILE A 618 -17.33 20.22 1.62
N GLU A 619 -18.12 20.96 2.40
CA GLU A 619 -17.61 21.96 3.33
C GLU A 619 -16.79 21.31 4.45
N LYS A 620 -17.26 20.19 5.01
CA LYS A 620 -16.52 19.36 5.97
C LYS A 620 -15.20 18.85 5.42
N ILE A 621 -15.20 18.24 4.24
CA ILE A 621 -13.98 17.72 3.60
C ILE A 621 -12.96 18.85 3.39
N ARG A 622 -13.39 20.03 2.92
CA ARG A 622 -12.51 21.20 2.75
C ARG A 622 -11.92 21.69 4.08
N VAL A 623 -12.74 21.78 5.14
CA VAL A 623 -12.30 22.23 6.46
C VAL A 623 -11.32 21.24 7.10
N ASP A 624 -11.62 19.94 7.06
CA ASP A 624 -10.78 18.93 7.68
C ASP A 624 -9.49 18.67 6.88
N TYR A 625 -9.51 18.81 5.55
CA TYR A 625 -8.30 18.80 4.73
C TYR A 625 -7.38 20.01 5.05
N ARG A 626 -7.93 21.23 5.20
CA ARG A 626 -7.14 22.40 5.62
C ARG A 626 -6.56 22.23 7.02
N LYS A 627 -7.32 21.67 7.97
CA LYS A 627 -6.84 21.35 9.33
C LYS A 627 -5.76 20.27 9.33
N TRP A 628 -5.83 19.31 8.42
CA TRP A 628 -4.80 18.30 8.24
C TRP A 628 -3.51 18.90 7.66
N GLN A 629 -3.63 19.75 6.63
CA GLN A 629 -2.49 20.48 6.06
C GLN A 629 -1.80 21.37 7.10
N SER A 630 -2.54 22.17 7.87
CA SER A 630 -1.94 23.07 8.88
C SER A 630 -1.27 22.33 10.04
N ARG A 631 -1.76 21.14 10.42
CA ARG A 631 -1.08 20.25 11.38
C ARG A 631 0.21 19.64 10.80
N SER A 632 0.21 19.25 9.52
CA SER A 632 1.39 18.67 8.86
C SER A 632 2.59 19.62 8.79
N THR A 633 2.35 20.93 8.83
CA THR A 633 3.39 21.97 8.77
C THR A 633 3.88 22.45 10.13
N ALA A 634 3.27 22.03 11.24
CA ALA A 634 3.49 22.64 12.56
C ALA A 634 4.30 21.78 13.56
N GLU A 635 4.39 20.46 13.39
CA GLU A 635 5.00 19.57 14.39
C GLU A 635 6.49 19.25 14.13
N THR A 636 7.32 20.29 14.18
CA THR A 636 8.77 20.17 14.49
C THR A 636 9.09 20.74 15.87
N ALA A 637 8.46 20.21 16.92
CA ALA A 637 8.82 20.47 18.31
C ALA A 637 8.48 19.29 19.23
N THR A 638 9.42 18.91 20.10
CA THR A 638 9.30 17.76 21.02
C THR A 638 8.55 18.10 22.31
N LYS A 639 7.51 17.33 22.68
CA LYS A 639 7.21 16.82 24.05
C LYS A 639 5.92 15.94 24.09
N PRO A 640 5.69 15.13 25.14
CA PRO A 640 4.68 14.06 25.11
C PRO A 640 3.26 14.56 25.43
N ILE A 641 2.26 13.98 24.77
CA ILE A 641 0.84 14.30 24.97
C ILE A 641 0.24 13.42 26.07
N THR A 642 -0.14 14.04 27.19
CA THR A 642 -1.08 13.48 28.16
C THR A 642 -2.51 13.53 27.64
N ALA A 643 -3.33 12.53 28.00
CA ALA A 643 -4.70 12.41 27.52
C ALA A 643 -5.62 13.51 28.08
N TYR A 644 -6.32 14.23 27.20
CA TYR A 644 -7.41 15.13 27.59
C TYR A 644 -8.75 14.40 27.58
N ARG A 645 -9.44 14.42 28.73
CA ARG A 645 -10.87 14.11 28.84
C ARG A 645 -11.67 15.31 28.32
N PHE A 646 -12.76 15.06 27.62
CA PHE A 646 -13.85 16.04 27.50
C PHE A 646 -14.86 15.78 28.60
N SER A 647 -14.98 16.73 29.53
CA SER A 647 -16.12 16.86 30.44
C SER A 647 -17.12 17.83 29.82
N ALA A 648 -18.41 17.47 29.85
CA ALA A 648 -19.48 18.37 29.47
C ALA A 648 -19.92 19.16 30.71
N GLU A 649 -19.80 20.49 30.65
CA GLU A 649 -20.43 21.40 31.59
C GLU A 649 -21.55 22.15 30.88
N ALA A 650 -22.67 22.32 31.58
CA ALA A 650 -23.86 22.99 31.06
C ALA A 650 -23.81 24.47 31.45
N GLU A 651 -23.94 25.38 30.47
CA GLU A 651 -24.07 26.80 30.75
C GLU A 651 -25.50 27.16 31.17
N SER A 652 -25.59 27.89 32.27
CA SER A 652 -26.80 28.44 32.85
C SER A 652 -27.18 29.77 32.19
N THR A 653 -28.48 30.01 32.03
CA THR A 653 -29.02 31.36 31.86
C THR A 653 -30.12 31.61 32.88
N THR A 654 -29.95 32.70 33.63
CA THR A 654 -30.85 33.15 34.71
C THR A 654 -31.98 34.06 34.18
N PRO A 655 -33.06 34.27 34.97
CA PRO A 655 -34.36 34.68 34.42
C PRO A 655 -34.59 36.20 34.40
N CYS A 656 -35.62 36.61 33.64
CA CYS A 656 -36.27 37.90 33.81
C CYS A 656 -37.80 37.71 33.93
N SER A 657 -38.41 38.42 34.87
CA SER A 657 -39.82 38.29 35.27
C SER A 657 -40.73 39.35 34.66
N GLU A 658 -42.03 39.04 34.68
CA GLU A 658 -43.21 39.90 34.43
C GLU A 658 -43.68 40.11 32.96
N SER A 659 -45.00 40.13 32.65
CA SER A 659 -46.14 39.68 33.48
C SER A 659 -47.44 39.31 32.72
N GLY A 660 -48.29 38.59 33.47
CA GLY A 660 -49.73 38.29 33.37
C GLY A 660 -50.62 38.74 32.19
N LEU A 661 -51.43 37.78 31.72
CA LEU A 661 -52.89 37.93 31.50
C LEU A 661 -53.59 36.58 31.20
N THR A 662 -54.53 36.19 32.08
CA THR A 662 -55.79 35.43 31.85
C THR A 662 -55.86 34.15 30.98
N ARG A 663 -56.30 33.04 31.61
CA ARG A 663 -57.01 31.89 30.97
C ARG A 663 -58.49 32.23 30.70
N PRO A 664 -59.24 31.44 29.88
CA PRO A 664 -60.08 30.36 30.44
C PRO A 664 -60.04 29.06 29.55
N PRO A 665 -60.97 28.06 29.56
CA PRO A 665 -60.56 26.70 29.95
C PRO A 665 -60.92 25.52 29.01
N VAL A 666 -60.21 24.41 29.25
CA VAL A 666 -60.55 22.96 29.08
C VAL A 666 -61.85 22.56 28.37
N ARG A 667 -61.74 21.63 27.40
CA ARG A 667 -62.77 20.61 27.10
C ARG A 667 -62.18 19.19 27.12
N ARG A 668 -62.99 18.24 27.63
CA ARG A 668 -62.74 16.78 27.64
C ARG A 668 -63.49 16.10 26.48
N SER A 669 -62.88 15.04 25.93
CA SER A 669 -63.47 13.86 25.26
C SER A 669 -62.26 12.96 24.96
N GLN A 670 -62.09 11.70 25.40
CA GLN A 670 -62.97 10.58 25.78
C GLN A 670 -63.62 9.83 24.59
N LEU A 671 -63.23 8.55 24.48
CA LEU A 671 -63.83 7.44 23.73
C LEU A 671 -63.77 7.43 22.19
N ALA A 672 -63.03 6.46 21.64
CA ALA A 672 -63.64 5.26 21.05
C ALA A 672 -62.61 4.13 20.90
N MET A 673 -62.92 2.93 21.39
CA MET A 673 -62.30 1.69 20.90
C MET A 673 -63.08 1.21 19.68
N CYS A 674 -62.40 0.61 18.70
CA CYS A 674 -63.02 -0.36 17.82
C CYS A 674 -61.95 -1.36 17.34
N GLY A 675 -62.27 -2.64 17.37
CA GLY A 675 -61.41 -3.70 16.85
C GLY A 675 -62.24 -4.93 16.52
N GLU A 676 -62.03 -5.46 15.33
CA GLU A 676 -62.47 -6.77 14.80
C GLU A 676 -61.43 -7.12 13.72
N ARG A 677 -60.69 -8.24 13.79
CA ARG A 677 -61.08 -9.66 13.65
C ARG A 677 -61.56 -10.06 12.26
N GLY A 678 -60.73 -10.84 11.58
CA GLY A 678 -61.06 -11.79 10.51
C GLY A 678 -59.85 -12.71 10.32
N ASN A 679 -59.84 -13.92 10.91
CA ASN A 679 -60.40 -15.18 10.40
C ASN A 679 -59.79 -15.66 9.08
N SER A 680 -58.77 -16.52 9.21
CA SER A 680 -58.82 -17.92 8.74
C SER A 680 -57.72 -18.73 9.45
#